data_AF-A0AA40T2X2-F1
#
_entry.id   AF-A0AA40T2X2-F1
#
_cell.length_a   1.000
_cell.length_b   1.000
_cell.length_c   1.000
_cell.angle_alpha   90.00
_cell.angle_beta   90.00
_cell.angle_gamma   90.00
#
_symmetry.space_group_name_H-M   'P 1'
#
loop_
_entity.id
_entity.type
_entity.pdbx_description
1 polymer ?
#
loop_
_entity_poly.entity_id
_entity_poly.type
_entity_poly.pdbx_seq_one_letter_code
_entity_poly.pdbx_strand_id
1 'polypeptide(L)'
;MQHPQPALTSVSLPRQPVANVDFPQFSDNPPPNTSLNKHSVQEQSHNPTDKLLTGLEVLPQEWALTPVNGNKQPYRENWQNEQPITREKLIAMIKSGLPQGYGLRTGKWSVGILAIDADGQAAHEKLNQLGGLPKTVAFTSGKSGRCQYLVRVPKEYWSVVKTQKINTGVKGENGKDQLLEFRWTGCQSVLPPSVHPETGQYNWVNSPEDCEIVQCPTWVIELFQTKAQATETFSHLYSTGDVPLYECLSKDDRALIDHGTGEGERDDKGAKLARNLIGTALRLNHLGHRFEGEPRALLDIYCSRCTPPLDEKDADRIWKSALKSNPTATLSDDYLNNCIKAWHRQQTKEKSPQAERTIASNSNVIPHPTARLTSDELVKEINVLIDSECSQSEVKVKLGELSARSNNRKVIDIYNARLKEREQAFDREMATKQLPTLLEAQKARLNPNQLLWGDGGKLASLMDSVALAMPISPELLLTTLFPVAGSRIGTSSRLVVNPATGYTVTSIFWTCVVASSGSLKTPSQQVIIKPLNKLEAIEYEKWQQAKDDYKQQLKRCAKGDELPDEPAPRKRFIIQGCTAEARMKIHGENKRGILYHRDEWAGFITGRNKYRAGKGDDSQLDLSEFNGEALFKDVVDSDKCIYLERSAISRTGNTQPEVLKQFQSQQNFADFAGEFARWLFCLRESPVAYIDLFKDNDETGQQLEQEFISLYKALGRLPERDYFLSDKAKEIYQAYQHKLMHWLQAEEHPGLKNTYPKFQTYLGRFALWLHLVNAVLAGESTPHQFINGQIMAVACRVIDFYLAQARLLYALNSDQQSLAGNFLKIKEYIDKHPSGVTVRQIKAGIKAMQKVPSSEIEQDCQSLIRTGVIKQVAKHYIPNLSKNVDFVDSLLTRDQQPQTIDVYELQKNVDFVDQFVHDSKKQDYLDEHLNNFEKTDFIENLVNTGQQNSETGLQHEVERVDHGSTKGQQKVNKVNTNSETTSQQEVKRVDQWSTSDQQTVNKVNAGHGFKKGDRVAFHEGDKNWQRGTIKDCIYESGYFVRATIEYYAFKKNRTVVICREDWLKFCDRRYNKMMASGK
;
A
#
# COMPACT_ATOMS: atom_id res chain seq x y z
N MET A 1 -32.87 -27.34 -37.65
CA MET A 1 -32.57 -28.61 -36.95
C MET A 1 -32.00 -28.28 -35.58
N GLN A 2 -32.46 -29.00 -34.56
CA GLN A 2 -32.31 -28.68 -33.14
C GLN A 2 -30.85 -28.61 -32.66
N HIS A 3 -30.60 -27.71 -31.72
CA HIS A 3 -29.39 -27.67 -30.88
C HIS A 3 -29.18 -28.99 -30.11
N PRO A 4 -27.92 -29.25 -29.74
CA PRO A 4 -27.65 -29.64 -28.36
C PRO A 4 -26.59 -28.74 -27.70
N GLN A 5 -26.93 -28.27 -26.50
CA GLN A 5 -26.03 -27.70 -25.50
C GLN A 5 -25.36 -28.82 -24.67
N PRO A 6 -24.28 -28.52 -23.93
CA PRO A 6 -23.28 -29.47 -23.49
C PRO A 6 -23.65 -30.22 -22.20
N ALA A 7 -23.17 -31.46 -22.09
CA ALA A 7 -23.30 -32.31 -20.91
C ALA A 7 -22.32 -31.86 -19.80
N LEU A 8 -22.88 -31.52 -18.63
CA LEU A 8 -22.21 -31.47 -17.34
C LEU A 8 -22.21 -32.89 -16.75
N THR A 9 -21.03 -33.50 -16.62
CA THR A 9 -20.83 -34.73 -15.86
C THR A 9 -20.34 -34.41 -14.45
N SER A 10 -21.20 -34.69 -13.48
CA SER A 10 -20.87 -34.83 -12.07
C SER A 10 -20.35 -36.24 -11.80
N VAL A 11 -19.13 -36.38 -11.26
CA VAL A 11 -18.69 -37.62 -10.61
C VAL A 11 -17.92 -37.30 -9.33
N SER A 12 -18.63 -37.58 -8.24
CA SER A 12 -18.24 -38.04 -6.91
C SER A 12 -16.79 -38.54 -6.77
N LEU A 13 -16.04 -37.95 -5.83
CA LEU A 13 -14.76 -38.49 -5.37
C LEU A 13 -14.97 -39.64 -4.35
N PRO A 14 -14.17 -40.72 -4.44
CA PRO A 14 -14.30 -41.90 -3.59
C PRO A 14 -13.68 -41.69 -2.20
N ARG A 15 -14.28 -42.33 -1.19
CA ARG A 15 -13.76 -42.44 0.18
C ARG A 15 -13.09 -43.80 0.41
N GLN A 16 -12.01 -43.76 1.19
CA GLN A 16 -11.27 -44.82 1.91
C GLN A 16 -10.11 -45.51 1.17
N PRO A 17 -9.07 -46.06 1.88
CA PRO A 17 -8.88 -46.17 3.34
C PRO A 17 -7.53 -45.60 3.87
N VAL A 18 -7.48 -45.22 5.15
CA VAL A 18 -6.22 -44.93 5.87
C VAL A 18 -5.97 -46.08 6.84
N ALA A 19 -4.79 -46.68 6.75
CA ALA A 19 -4.33 -47.76 7.60
C ALA A 19 -3.96 -47.26 9.01
N ASN A 20 -4.41 -48.03 10.00
CA ASN A 20 -4.03 -47.97 11.42
C ASN A 20 -2.59 -48.43 11.62
N VAL A 21 -1.77 -47.70 12.38
CA VAL A 21 -0.85 -48.25 13.41
C VAL A 21 -0.59 -47.16 14.49
N ASP A 22 -1.13 -47.44 15.67
CA ASP A 22 -0.67 -47.25 17.06
C ASP A 22 -0.08 -45.92 17.59
N PHE A 23 -0.86 -45.27 18.45
CA PHE A 23 -0.38 -44.56 19.64
C PHE A 23 -1.18 -45.03 20.88
N PRO A 24 -0.54 -45.13 22.06
CA PRO A 24 -0.96 -46.04 23.13
C PRO A 24 -2.20 -45.59 23.90
N GLN A 25 -3.06 -46.56 24.21
CA GLN A 25 -4.19 -46.45 25.12
C GLN A 25 -3.70 -46.21 26.56
N PHE A 26 -4.08 -45.08 27.17
CA PHE A 26 -4.09 -44.97 28.62
C PHE A 26 -5.47 -45.40 29.12
N SER A 27 -5.47 -46.58 29.73
CA SER A 27 -6.61 -47.20 30.39
C SER A 27 -7.01 -46.43 31.65
N ASP A 28 -8.29 -46.09 31.75
CA ASP A 28 -8.97 -45.89 33.02
C ASP A 28 -8.85 -47.17 33.86
N ASN A 29 -8.03 -47.12 34.90
CA ASN A 29 -8.17 -47.97 36.07
C ASN A 29 -7.64 -47.21 37.30
N PRO A 30 -8.41 -47.17 38.41
CA PRO A 30 -8.00 -46.51 39.63
C PRO A 30 -6.91 -47.35 40.35
N PRO A 31 -5.98 -46.73 41.08
CA PRO A 31 -5.00 -47.47 41.85
C PRO A 31 -5.65 -48.17 43.07
N PRO A 32 -5.09 -49.30 43.52
CA PRO A 32 -5.70 -50.21 44.46
C PRO A 32 -5.59 -49.76 45.91
N ASN A 33 -6.57 -50.23 46.69
CA ASN A 33 -6.60 -50.26 48.15
C ASN A 33 -5.29 -50.80 48.76
N THR A 34 -4.66 -50.00 49.62
CA THR A 34 -3.97 -50.52 50.80
C THR A 34 -4.62 -49.93 52.05
N SER A 35 -5.39 -50.81 52.68
CA SER A 35 -6.02 -50.71 53.98
C SER A 35 -5.04 -50.37 55.08
N LEU A 36 -5.38 -49.37 55.91
CA LEU A 36 -5.00 -49.32 57.32
C LEU A 36 -6.12 -48.67 58.13
N ASN A 37 -6.79 -49.55 58.87
CA ASN A 37 -7.49 -49.38 60.13
C ASN A 37 -8.71 -48.46 60.23
N LYS A 38 -9.87 -49.14 60.18
CA LYS A 38 -11.09 -48.82 60.91
C LYS A 38 -10.78 -48.46 62.37
N HIS A 39 -10.93 -47.18 62.71
CA HIS A 39 -11.46 -46.81 64.02
C HIS A 39 -12.81 -46.10 63.82
N SER A 40 -13.83 -46.81 64.27
CA SER A 40 -15.17 -46.34 64.56
C SER A 40 -15.15 -45.06 65.39
N VAL A 41 -15.71 -43.98 64.84
CA VAL A 41 -16.17 -42.79 65.60
C VAL A 41 -17.56 -42.49 65.03
N GLN A 42 -18.60 -43.07 65.63
CA GLN A 42 -19.54 -42.37 66.51
C GLN A 42 -20.14 -41.12 65.86
N GLU A 43 -21.43 -41.21 65.53
CA GLU A 43 -22.32 -40.06 65.44
C GLU A 43 -22.14 -39.20 66.70
N GLN A 44 -21.50 -38.04 66.55
CA GLN A 44 -21.56 -36.98 67.54
C GLN A 44 -22.59 -35.95 67.07
N SER A 45 -23.72 -35.92 67.77
CA SER A 45 -24.62 -34.79 67.81
C SER A 45 -23.84 -33.55 68.26
N HIS A 46 -23.34 -32.74 67.31
CA HIS A 46 -22.74 -31.46 67.66
C HIS A 46 -23.80 -30.55 68.30
N ASN A 47 -23.58 -30.25 69.58
CA ASN A 47 -24.40 -29.36 70.36
C ASN A 47 -24.51 -28.00 69.64
N PRO A 48 -25.72 -27.43 69.41
CA PRO A 48 -25.89 -26.11 68.81
C PRO A 48 -25.06 -25.01 69.48
N THR A 49 -24.80 -25.14 70.78
CA THR A 49 -23.92 -24.27 71.56
C THR A 49 -22.48 -24.26 71.02
N ASP A 50 -21.90 -25.41 70.69
CA ASP A 50 -20.51 -25.51 70.25
C ASP A 50 -20.33 -24.86 68.86
N LYS A 51 -21.30 -25.04 67.97
CA LYS A 51 -21.30 -24.39 66.64
C LYS A 51 -21.33 -22.86 66.75
N LEU A 52 -22.09 -22.31 67.69
CA LEU A 52 -22.15 -20.86 67.92
C LEU A 52 -20.84 -20.34 68.54
N LEU A 53 -20.17 -21.12 69.41
CA LEU A 53 -18.90 -20.73 70.00
C LEU A 53 -17.77 -20.71 68.95
N THR A 54 -17.64 -21.77 68.14
CA THR A 54 -16.66 -21.82 67.05
C THR A 54 -16.93 -20.75 65.99
N GLY A 55 -18.21 -20.53 65.64
CA GLY A 55 -18.59 -19.46 64.71
C GLY A 55 -18.27 -18.05 65.23
N LEU A 56 -18.30 -17.84 66.55
CA LEU A 56 -17.97 -16.55 67.15
C LEU A 56 -16.45 -16.29 67.15
N GLU A 57 -15.62 -17.33 67.24
CA GLU A 57 -14.16 -17.22 67.21
C GLU A 57 -13.64 -16.63 65.89
N VAL A 58 -14.26 -17.00 64.77
CA VAL A 58 -13.85 -16.59 63.43
C VAL A 58 -14.35 -15.19 63.00
N LEU A 59 -15.23 -14.56 63.79
CA LEU A 59 -15.70 -13.21 63.48
C LEU A 59 -14.65 -12.15 63.85
N PRO A 60 -14.52 -11.04 63.09
CA PRO A 60 -13.63 -9.93 63.44
C PRO A 60 -14.02 -9.24 64.77
N GLN A 61 -13.02 -8.94 65.60
CA GLN A 61 -13.22 -8.43 66.97
C GLN A 61 -13.95 -7.09 67.02
N GLU A 62 -13.82 -6.27 65.98
CA GLU A 62 -14.46 -4.96 65.85
C GLU A 62 -15.94 -5.02 65.45
N TRP A 63 -16.49 -6.20 65.18
CA TRP A 63 -17.91 -6.37 64.89
C TRP A 63 -18.73 -6.36 66.19
N ALA A 64 -19.58 -5.35 66.33
CA ALA A 64 -20.50 -5.25 67.45
C ALA A 64 -21.67 -6.22 67.27
N LEU A 65 -21.84 -7.13 68.22
CA LEU A 65 -22.86 -8.18 68.15
C LEU A 65 -24.01 -7.94 69.14
N THR A 66 -25.15 -8.56 68.88
CA THR A 66 -26.27 -8.68 69.82
C THR A 66 -26.78 -10.13 69.84
N PRO A 67 -27.04 -10.74 71.02
CA PRO A 67 -27.57 -12.10 71.11
C PRO A 67 -29.00 -12.16 70.54
N VAL A 68 -29.30 -13.14 69.70
CA VAL A 68 -30.64 -13.34 69.11
C VAL A 68 -31.24 -14.71 69.45
N ASN A 69 -32.57 -14.78 69.50
CA ASN A 69 -33.34 -16.02 69.65
C ASN A 69 -33.56 -16.71 68.28
N GLY A 70 -34.15 -17.91 68.28
CA GLY A 70 -34.45 -18.68 67.05
C GLY A 70 -35.46 -18.02 66.11
N ASN A 71 -36.15 -16.98 66.59
CA ASN A 71 -37.02 -16.12 65.79
C ASN A 71 -36.31 -14.86 65.28
N LYS A 72 -34.97 -14.80 65.38
CA LYS A 72 -34.11 -13.70 64.91
C LYS A 72 -34.27 -12.39 65.68
N GLN A 73 -34.87 -12.44 66.87
CA GLN A 73 -35.12 -11.26 67.69
C GLN A 73 -34.00 -11.10 68.74
N PRO A 74 -33.47 -9.89 68.94
CA PRO A 74 -32.49 -9.64 69.98
C PRO A 74 -33.05 -9.86 71.38
N TYR A 75 -32.27 -10.45 72.30
CA TYR A 75 -32.68 -10.69 73.69
C TYR A 75 -32.72 -9.43 74.55
N ARG A 76 -31.92 -8.42 74.20
CA ARG A 76 -31.74 -7.23 75.03
C ARG A 76 -32.75 -6.15 74.63
N GLU A 77 -33.45 -5.60 75.61
CA GLU A 77 -34.28 -4.42 75.41
C GLU A 77 -33.40 -3.22 75.06
N ASN A 78 -33.84 -2.38 74.11
CA ASN A 78 -33.08 -1.21 73.61
C ASN A 78 -31.69 -1.55 73.02
N TRP A 79 -31.52 -2.77 72.47
CA TRP A 79 -30.29 -3.26 71.83
C TRP A 79 -29.74 -2.32 70.75
N GLN A 80 -30.55 -1.45 70.16
CA GLN A 80 -30.13 -0.49 69.13
C GLN A 80 -29.21 0.59 69.68
N ASN A 81 -29.44 1.02 70.93
CA ASN A 81 -28.83 2.21 71.53
C ASN A 81 -27.89 1.90 72.70
N GLU A 82 -28.06 0.77 73.38
CA GLU A 82 -27.16 0.35 74.45
C GLU A 82 -25.77 -0.02 73.92
N GLN A 83 -24.79 -0.09 74.85
CA GLN A 83 -23.44 -0.57 74.54
C GLN A 83 -23.48 -2.03 74.04
N PRO A 84 -22.77 -2.35 72.93
CA PRO A 84 -22.64 -3.72 72.44
C PRO A 84 -22.24 -4.70 73.53
N ILE A 85 -22.76 -5.93 73.44
CA ILE A 85 -22.35 -6.97 74.38
C ILE A 85 -20.87 -7.29 74.16
N THR A 86 -20.11 -7.49 75.23
CA THR A 86 -18.73 -7.98 75.09
C THR A 86 -18.76 -9.45 74.68
N ARG A 87 -17.72 -9.92 74.00
CA ARG A 87 -17.66 -11.32 73.55
C ARG A 87 -17.66 -12.30 74.71
N GLU A 88 -17.02 -11.97 75.83
CA GLU A 88 -16.99 -12.81 77.03
C GLU A 88 -18.41 -13.01 77.58
N LYS A 89 -19.20 -11.94 77.61
CA LYS A 89 -20.61 -12.00 78.04
C LYS A 89 -21.46 -12.79 77.04
N LEU A 90 -21.24 -12.61 75.74
CA LEU A 90 -21.93 -13.37 74.71
C LEU A 90 -21.60 -14.88 74.78
N ILE A 91 -20.34 -15.24 75.00
CA ILE A 91 -19.88 -16.62 75.22
C ILE A 91 -20.56 -17.22 76.45
N ALA A 92 -20.61 -16.48 77.56
CA ALA A 92 -21.29 -16.94 78.78
C ALA A 92 -22.78 -17.19 78.54
N MET A 93 -23.45 -16.31 77.77
CA MET A 93 -24.85 -16.48 77.39
C MET A 93 -25.06 -17.69 76.45
N ILE A 94 -24.19 -17.87 75.45
CA ILE A 94 -24.26 -19.03 74.53
C ILE A 94 -24.12 -20.34 75.31
N LYS A 95 -23.17 -20.41 76.26
CA LYS A 95 -22.95 -21.58 77.13
C LYS A 95 -24.13 -21.89 78.04
N SER A 96 -24.93 -20.90 78.42
CA SER A 96 -26.16 -21.12 79.19
C SER A 96 -27.35 -21.60 78.35
N GLY A 97 -27.17 -21.79 77.04
CA GLY A 97 -28.21 -22.26 76.11
C GLY A 97 -29.29 -21.21 75.79
N LEU A 98 -29.08 -19.94 76.16
CA LEU A 98 -30.08 -18.89 75.99
C LEU A 98 -30.17 -18.40 74.54
N PRO A 99 -29.14 -17.76 73.94
CA PRO A 99 -29.20 -17.31 72.57
C PRO A 99 -28.99 -18.46 71.59
N GLN A 100 -29.71 -18.40 70.47
CA GLN A 100 -29.62 -19.36 69.37
C GLN A 100 -28.87 -18.76 68.17
N GLY A 101 -28.22 -17.61 68.38
CA GLY A 101 -27.45 -16.90 67.38
C GLY A 101 -26.96 -15.53 67.84
N TYR A 102 -26.31 -14.82 66.92
CA TYR A 102 -25.89 -13.44 67.09
C TYR A 102 -26.15 -12.60 65.82
N GLY A 103 -26.63 -11.38 66.04
CA GLY A 103 -26.84 -10.37 65.02
C GLY A 103 -25.71 -9.35 64.98
N LEU A 104 -25.20 -9.05 63.78
CA LEU A 104 -24.28 -7.95 63.53
C LEU A 104 -25.02 -6.61 63.64
N ARG A 105 -24.60 -5.73 64.55
CA ARG A 105 -25.12 -4.37 64.63
C ARG A 105 -24.45 -3.51 63.57
N THR A 106 -25.23 -3.06 62.59
CA THR A 106 -24.72 -2.29 61.44
C THR A 106 -24.43 -0.82 61.78
N GLY A 107 -23.70 -0.14 60.91
CA GLY A 107 -23.36 1.28 61.00
C GLY A 107 -22.23 1.60 61.97
N LYS A 108 -22.40 2.64 62.79
CA LYS A 108 -21.34 3.18 63.67
C LYS A 108 -20.79 2.18 64.68
N TRP A 109 -21.59 1.19 65.08
CA TRP A 109 -21.20 0.20 66.09
C TRP A 109 -20.18 -0.81 65.58
N SER A 110 -20.22 -1.15 64.28
CA SER A 110 -19.28 -2.09 63.66
C SER A 110 -18.38 -1.36 62.65
N VAL A 111 -17.84 -0.21 63.05
CA VAL A 111 -16.82 0.56 62.30
C VAL A 111 -17.24 0.82 60.83
N GLY A 112 -18.50 1.24 60.64
CA GLY A 112 -19.01 1.70 59.36
C GLY A 112 -19.54 0.61 58.42
N ILE A 113 -19.87 -0.59 58.91
CA ILE A 113 -20.44 -1.65 58.07
C ILE A 113 -21.91 -1.35 57.70
N LEU A 114 -22.19 -1.26 56.40
CA LEU A 114 -23.54 -1.25 55.82
C LEU A 114 -23.86 -2.66 55.31
N ALA A 115 -25.02 -3.20 55.69
CA ALA A 115 -25.47 -4.49 55.15
C ALA A 115 -26.52 -4.26 54.05
N ILE A 116 -26.29 -4.82 52.87
CA ILE A 116 -27.19 -4.77 51.72
C ILE A 116 -27.92 -6.11 51.67
N ASP A 117 -29.21 -6.13 52.03
CA ASP A 117 -30.07 -7.32 52.07
C ASP A 117 -30.92 -7.40 50.81
N ALA A 118 -30.64 -8.39 49.98
CA ALA A 118 -31.40 -8.71 48.79
C ALA A 118 -32.38 -9.86 49.12
N ASP A 119 -33.66 -9.52 49.24
CA ASP A 119 -34.73 -10.47 49.59
C ASP A 119 -35.39 -11.09 48.34
N GLY A 120 -34.60 -11.85 47.57
CA GLY A 120 -35.07 -12.59 46.39
C GLY A 120 -34.34 -12.24 45.09
N GLN A 121 -34.70 -12.94 44.01
CA GLN A 121 -34.06 -12.75 42.69
C GLN A 121 -34.31 -11.35 42.12
N ALA A 122 -35.52 -10.80 42.26
CA ALA A 122 -35.83 -9.45 41.77
C ALA A 122 -35.04 -8.37 42.52
N ALA A 123 -34.68 -8.63 43.79
CA ALA A 123 -33.81 -7.73 44.56
C ALA A 123 -32.36 -7.76 44.04
N HIS A 124 -31.86 -8.92 43.61
CA HIS A 124 -30.54 -9.04 42.97
C HIS A 124 -30.50 -8.37 41.59
N GLU A 125 -31.56 -8.52 40.80
CA GLU A 125 -31.70 -7.81 39.52
C GLU A 125 -31.71 -6.29 39.75
N LYS A 126 -32.47 -5.81 40.75
CA LYS A 126 -32.50 -4.38 41.10
C LYS A 126 -31.15 -3.88 41.58
N LEU A 127 -30.43 -4.67 42.36
CA LEU A 127 -29.07 -4.37 42.81
C LEU A 127 -28.10 -4.25 41.62
N ASN A 128 -28.16 -5.16 40.65
CA ASN A 128 -27.36 -5.12 39.43
C ASN A 128 -27.71 -3.92 38.54
N GLN A 129 -29.00 -3.54 38.45
CA GLN A 129 -29.43 -2.34 37.73
C GLN A 129 -28.87 -1.04 38.33
N LEU A 130 -28.79 -0.97 39.67
CA LEU A 130 -28.30 0.24 40.36
C LEU A 130 -26.77 0.39 40.32
N GLY A 131 -26.03 -0.71 40.13
CA GLY A 131 -24.58 -0.66 39.97
C GLY A 131 -23.84 -1.96 40.29
N GLY A 132 -24.50 -2.94 40.93
CA GLY A 132 -23.88 -4.18 41.38
C GLY A 132 -22.87 -3.97 42.51
N LEU A 133 -22.28 -5.06 43.00
CA LEU A 133 -21.30 -5.04 44.10
C LEU A 133 -20.02 -5.80 43.73
N PRO A 134 -18.83 -5.31 44.08
CA PRO A 134 -17.59 -6.09 44.00
C PRO A 134 -17.57 -7.21 45.05
N LYS A 135 -16.73 -8.24 44.84
CA LYS A 135 -16.62 -9.40 45.74
C LYS A 135 -16.39 -8.98 47.19
N THR A 136 -17.34 -9.30 48.07
CA THR A 136 -17.30 -8.92 49.50
C THR A 136 -17.90 -10.01 50.39
N VAL A 137 -17.71 -9.88 51.72
CA VAL A 137 -18.33 -10.77 52.72
C VAL A 137 -19.83 -10.85 52.48
N ALA A 138 -20.34 -12.07 52.35
CA ALA A 138 -21.72 -12.33 52.00
C ALA A 138 -22.23 -13.59 52.68
N PHE A 139 -23.53 -13.62 53.01
CA PHE A 139 -24.15 -14.77 53.68
C PHE A 139 -25.63 -14.88 53.34
N THR A 140 -26.16 -16.09 53.44
CA THR A 140 -27.54 -16.41 53.08
C THR A 140 -28.26 -17.12 54.23
N SER A 141 -29.58 -16.94 54.25
CA SER A 141 -30.45 -17.78 55.07
C SER A 141 -30.66 -19.18 54.49
N GLY A 142 -30.22 -19.46 53.27
CA GLY A 142 -30.49 -20.70 52.54
C GLY A 142 -31.85 -20.71 51.81
N LYS A 143 -32.67 -19.67 51.96
CA LYS A 143 -33.87 -19.48 51.12
C LYS A 143 -33.47 -19.00 49.72
N SER A 144 -34.21 -19.48 48.72
CA SER A 144 -33.98 -19.14 47.31
C SER A 144 -33.90 -17.62 47.09
N GLY A 145 -32.84 -17.17 46.40
CA GLY A 145 -32.66 -15.76 46.05
C GLY A 145 -32.31 -14.80 47.19
N ARG A 146 -32.15 -15.26 48.45
CA ARG A 146 -31.83 -14.38 49.58
C ARG A 146 -30.34 -14.31 49.84
N CYS A 147 -29.76 -13.11 49.89
CA CYS A 147 -28.36 -12.91 50.24
C CYS A 147 -28.14 -11.53 50.88
N GLN A 148 -27.22 -11.46 51.84
CA GLN A 148 -26.76 -10.22 52.46
C GLN A 148 -25.29 -9.99 52.13
N TYR A 149 -24.95 -8.76 51.76
CA TYR A 149 -23.60 -8.32 51.41
C TYR A 149 -23.16 -7.23 52.38
N LEU A 150 -21.95 -7.33 52.92
CA LEU A 150 -21.38 -6.32 53.80
C LEU A 150 -20.44 -5.41 53.01
N VAL A 151 -20.57 -4.09 53.18
CA VAL A 151 -19.63 -3.09 52.63
C VAL A 151 -19.25 -2.09 53.71
N ARG A 152 -18.05 -1.51 53.61
CA ARG A 152 -17.52 -0.56 54.60
C ARG A 152 -17.68 0.87 54.11
N VAL A 153 -18.49 1.67 54.80
CA VAL A 153 -18.69 3.09 54.50
C VAL A 153 -17.59 3.92 55.17
N PRO A 154 -16.83 4.73 54.42
CA PRO A 154 -15.84 5.64 54.98
C PRO A 154 -16.44 6.62 56.00
N LYS A 155 -15.66 6.99 57.02
CA LYS A 155 -16.14 7.75 58.19
C LYS A 155 -16.75 9.10 57.83
N GLU A 156 -16.23 9.74 56.80
CA GLU A 156 -16.68 11.01 56.24
C GLU A 156 -18.12 10.96 55.69
N TYR A 157 -18.64 9.79 55.34
CA TYR A 157 -20.01 9.63 54.80
C TYR A 157 -21.02 9.13 55.84
N TRP A 158 -20.63 8.93 57.11
CA TRP A 158 -21.52 8.37 58.13
C TRP A 158 -22.74 9.27 58.44
N SER A 159 -22.64 10.57 58.18
CA SER A 159 -23.73 11.54 58.38
C SER A 159 -24.80 11.50 57.28
N VAL A 160 -24.49 10.96 56.09
CA VAL A 160 -25.41 10.94 54.94
C VAL A 160 -26.10 9.59 54.75
N VAL A 161 -25.45 8.50 55.18
CA VAL A 161 -26.00 7.13 55.03
C VAL A 161 -27.07 6.87 56.09
N LYS A 162 -28.20 6.28 55.67
CA LYS A 162 -29.32 5.89 56.53
C LYS A 162 -29.91 4.55 56.09
N THR A 163 -30.75 3.95 56.91
CA THR A 163 -31.48 2.75 56.49
C THR A 163 -32.50 3.10 55.41
N GLN A 164 -32.49 2.36 54.29
CA GLN A 164 -33.38 2.59 53.16
C GLN A 164 -33.84 1.27 52.54
N LYS A 165 -35.11 1.22 52.14
CA LYS A 165 -35.72 0.10 51.41
C LYS A 165 -36.10 0.55 50.01
N ILE A 166 -35.80 -0.27 49.02
CA ILE A 166 -36.18 -0.08 47.61
C ILE A 166 -37.12 -1.21 47.22
N ASN A 167 -38.30 -0.87 46.74
CA ASN A 167 -39.26 -1.84 46.22
C ASN A 167 -38.85 -2.28 44.81
N THR A 168 -38.86 -3.59 44.57
CA THR A 168 -38.57 -4.16 43.24
C THR A 168 -39.81 -4.18 42.33
N GLY A 169 -41.00 -4.02 42.89
CA GLY A 169 -42.29 -4.15 42.19
C GLY A 169 -42.72 -5.61 41.97
N VAL A 170 -41.91 -6.59 42.38
CA VAL A 170 -42.17 -8.02 42.21
C VAL A 170 -42.56 -8.63 43.56
N LYS A 171 -43.67 -9.36 43.60
CA LYS A 171 -44.10 -10.12 44.79
C LYS A 171 -43.45 -11.50 44.80
N GLY A 172 -42.93 -11.91 45.96
CA GLY A 172 -42.44 -13.27 46.19
C GLY A 172 -43.56 -14.28 46.41
N GLU A 173 -43.20 -15.55 46.59
CA GLU A 173 -44.12 -16.69 46.77
C GLU A 173 -45.08 -16.53 47.96
N ASN A 174 -44.75 -15.67 48.93
CA ASN A 174 -45.55 -15.36 50.11
C ASN A 174 -46.48 -14.12 49.92
N GLY A 175 -46.59 -13.61 48.69
CA GLY A 175 -47.43 -12.45 48.35
C GLY A 175 -46.89 -11.09 48.83
N LYS A 176 -45.69 -11.05 49.44
CA LYS A 176 -45.02 -9.82 49.86
C LYS A 176 -44.03 -9.35 48.80
N ASP A 177 -43.81 -8.05 48.70
CA ASP A 177 -42.83 -7.49 47.76
C ASP A 177 -41.42 -7.97 48.08
N GLN A 178 -40.67 -8.39 47.06
CA GLN A 178 -39.22 -8.60 47.15
C GLN A 178 -38.56 -7.23 47.28
N LEU A 179 -37.73 -7.03 48.29
CA LEU A 179 -37.14 -5.73 48.60
C LEU A 179 -35.61 -5.81 48.54
N LEU A 180 -34.99 -4.69 48.15
CA LEU A 180 -33.57 -4.43 48.36
C LEU A 180 -33.44 -3.44 49.53
N GLU A 181 -32.86 -3.88 50.65
CA GLU A 181 -32.72 -3.08 51.86
C GLU A 181 -31.26 -2.77 52.19
N PHE A 182 -30.94 -1.50 52.38
CA PHE A 182 -29.65 -1.02 52.87
C PHE A 182 -29.78 -0.74 54.37
N ARG A 183 -29.14 -1.56 55.21
CA ARG A 183 -29.24 -1.52 56.69
C ARG A 183 -28.04 -0.81 57.31
N TRP A 184 -28.29 0.33 57.95
CA TRP A 184 -27.29 1.18 58.61
C TRP A 184 -27.45 1.14 60.15
N THR A 185 -27.03 2.20 60.86
CA THR A 185 -27.10 2.30 62.33
C THR A 185 -28.54 2.12 62.83
N GLY A 186 -28.73 1.21 63.80
CA GLY A 186 -30.04 0.88 64.39
C GLY A 186 -30.67 -0.41 63.83
N CYS A 187 -30.04 -1.04 62.84
CA CYS A 187 -30.43 -2.35 62.31
C CYS A 187 -29.48 -3.47 62.82
N GLN A 188 -29.91 -4.72 62.64
CA GLN A 188 -29.08 -5.90 62.83
C GLN A 188 -29.21 -6.86 61.65
N SER A 189 -28.13 -7.58 61.35
CA SER A 189 -28.10 -8.66 60.37
C SER A 189 -27.64 -9.96 61.04
N VAL A 190 -28.50 -10.97 61.06
CA VAL A 190 -28.21 -12.27 61.70
C VAL A 190 -27.11 -13.00 60.92
N LEU A 191 -26.01 -13.33 61.60
CA LEU A 191 -24.82 -13.93 60.99
C LEU A 191 -24.82 -15.47 61.09
N PRO A 192 -24.17 -16.18 60.16
CA PRO A 192 -23.86 -17.60 60.33
C PRO A 192 -23.00 -17.88 61.59
N PRO A 193 -23.17 -19.04 62.26
CA PRO A 193 -24.11 -20.12 62.00
C PRO A 193 -25.39 -20.00 62.86
N SER A 194 -25.90 -18.78 63.08
CA SER A 194 -27.14 -18.56 63.86
C SER A 194 -28.33 -19.34 63.31
N VAL A 195 -29.22 -19.77 64.20
CA VAL A 195 -30.43 -20.52 63.84
C VAL A 195 -31.38 -19.69 62.99
N HIS A 196 -31.94 -20.30 61.94
CA HIS A 196 -33.01 -19.75 61.13
C HIS A 196 -34.27 -20.63 61.26
N PRO A 197 -35.47 -20.06 61.53
CA PRO A 197 -36.67 -20.82 61.88
C PRO A 197 -37.16 -21.78 60.79
N GLU A 198 -36.97 -21.45 59.51
CA GLU A 198 -37.43 -22.28 58.39
C GLU A 198 -36.34 -23.13 57.71
N THR A 199 -35.09 -22.66 57.65
CA THR A 199 -33.99 -23.30 56.89
C THR A 199 -32.95 -23.95 57.80
N GLY A 200 -33.17 -23.95 59.12
CA GLY A 200 -32.27 -24.48 60.12
C GLY A 200 -31.20 -23.48 60.56
N GLN A 201 -30.34 -23.00 59.65
CA GLN A 201 -29.22 -22.11 59.99
C GLN A 201 -28.87 -21.13 58.86
N TYR A 202 -28.26 -20.00 59.22
CA TYR A 202 -27.59 -19.09 58.29
C TYR A 202 -26.24 -19.68 57.84
N ASN A 203 -25.86 -19.47 56.57
CA ASN A 203 -24.63 -20.00 55.97
C ASN A 203 -23.83 -18.90 55.27
N TRP A 204 -22.50 -18.97 55.35
CA TRP A 204 -21.61 -18.07 54.59
C TRP A 204 -21.70 -18.36 53.10
N VAL A 205 -21.72 -17.29 52.30
CA VAL A 205 -21.48 -17.33 50.84
C VAL A 205 -20.02 -16.96 50.57
N ASN A 206 -19.56 -15.88 51.19
CA ASN A 206 -18.14 -15.52 51.32
C ASN A 206 -17.86 -15.27 52.81
N SER A 207 -17.07 -16.14 53.44
CA SER A 207 -16.71 -16.03 54.87
C SER A 207 -15.80 -14.83 55.12
N PRO A 208 -15.88 -14.14 56.28
CA PRO A 208 -14.90 -13.14 56.67
C PRO A 208 -13.47 -13.67 56.82
N GLU A 209 -13.28 -14.99 56.88
CA GLU A 209 -11.94 -15.62 56.87
C GLU A 209 -11.31 -15.63 55.47
N ASP A 210 -12.14 -15.69 54.41
CA ASP A 210 -11.70 -15.87 53.02
C ASP A 210 -11.91 -14.62 52.15
N CYS A 211 -12.58 -13.59 52.68
CA CYS A 211 -12.98 -12.41 51.93
C CYS A 211 -13.02 -11.18 52.85
N GLU A 212 -12.35 -10.10 52.47
CA GLU A 212 -12.45 -8.83 53.19
C GLU A 212 -13.75 -8.09 52.86
N ILE A 213 -14.19 -7.23 53.78
CA ILE A 213 -15.26 -6.27 53.51
C ILE A 213 -14.70 -5.15 52.65
N VAL A 214 -15.20 -5.05 51.42
CA VAL A 214 -14.82 -3.99 50.47
C VAL A 214 -15.32 -2.61 50.90
N GLN A 215 -14.64 -1.56 50.46
CA GLN A 215 -15.14 -0.19 50.60
C GLN A 215 -16.47 -0.02 49.85
N CYS A 216 -17.38 0.75 50.45
CA CYS A 216 -18.70 1.01 49.91
C CYS A 216 -18.59 1.70 48.53
N PRO A 217 -19.15 1.12 47.46
CA PRO A 217 -19.12 1.72 46.13
C PRO A 217 -19.75 3.12 46.12
N THR A 218 -19.19 4.04 45.34
CA THR A 218 -19.64 5.44 45.28
C THR A 218 -21.13 5.55 44.92
N TRP A 219 -21.63 4.71 44.01
CA TRP A 219 -23.04 4.71 43.60
C TRP A 219 -24.00 4.44 44.79
N VAL A 220 -23.58 3.64 45.77
CA VAL A 220 -24.37 3.37 46.98
C VAL A 220 -24.43 4.62 47.85
N ILE A 221 -23.34 5.38 47.95
CA ILE A 221 -23.28 6.65 48.69
C ILE A 221 -24.12 7.72 47.98
N GLU A 222 -24.02 7.81 46.66
CA GLU A 222 -24.79 8.72 45.80
C GLU A 222 -26.31 8.47 45.93
N LEU A 223 -26.73 7.21 46.12
CA LEU A 223 -28.13 6.84 46.33
C LEU A 223 -28.75 7.50 47.59
N PHE A 224 -27.93 7.81 48.60
CA PHE A 224 -28.37 8.54 49.78
C PHE A 224 -28.32 10.07 49.61
N GLN A 225 -27.58 10.55 48.62
CA GLN A 225 -27.47 11.97 48.27
C GLN A 225 -28.57 12.41 47.29
N THR A 226 -29.08 11.50 46.46
CA THR A 226 -30.11 11.74 45.44
C THR A 226 -31.53 11.43 45.93
N LYS A 227 -32.06 12.30 46.80
CA LYS A 227 -33.51 12.53 46.88
C LYS A 227 -33.82 13.98 46.52
N ALA A 228 -33.64 14.30 45.24
CA ALA A 228 -34.32 15.39 44.56
C ALA A 228 -34.69 14.91 43.15
N GLN A 229 -36.00 14.85 42.90
CA GLN A 229 -36.69 14.83 41.60
C GLN A 229 -36.68 13.52 40.76
N ALA A 230 -37.80 12.81 40.93
CA ALA A 230 -38.72 12.25 39.93
C ALA A 230 -38.18 11.54 38.67
N THR A 231 -38.57 10.26 38.58
CA THR A 231 -38.68 9.44 37.38
C THR A 231 -40.14 9.48 36.91
N GLU A 232 -40.40 9.41 35.60
CA GLU A 232 -41.37 8.47 35.02
C GLU A 232 -41.20 8.36 33.50
N THR A 233 -41.08 7.12 32.99
CA THR A 233 -41.12 6.79 31.57
C THR A 233 -42.07 5.60 31.40
N PHE A 234 -42.94 5.71 30.39
CA PHE A 234 -43.99 4.77 30.04
C PHE A 234 -43.48 3.35 29.72
N SER A 235 -44.09 2.36 30.37
CA SER A 235 -44.21 0.99 29.88
C SER A 235 -45.68 0.62 29.87
N HIS A 236 -46.27 0.39 28.69
CA HIS A 236 -47.32 -0.61 28.42
C HIS A 236 -47.90 -0.41 27.02
N LEU A 237 -47.81 -1.45 26.18
CA LEU A 237 -48.88 -2.04 25.35
C LEU A 237 -48.26 -2.78 24.15
N TYR A 238 -48.10 -4.10 24.24
CA TYR A 238 -47.98 -4.99 23.06
C TYR A 238 -48.60 -6.36 23.40
N SER A 239 -49.68 -6.73 22.72
CA SER A 239 -50.37 -8.03 22.89
C SER A 239 -50.95 -8.60 21.58
N THR A 240 -50.60 -8.08 20.42
CA THR A 240 -51.15 -8.55 19.13
C THR A 240 -49.98 -8.80 18.20
N GLY A 241 -49.85 -10.00 17.64
CA GLY A 241 -48.70 -10.42 16.81
C GLY A 241 -48.57 -9.71 15.45
N ASP A 242 -48.97 -8.45 15.37
CA ASP A 242 -48.91 -7.57 14.21
C ASP A 242 -47.67 -6.65 14.31
N VAL A 243 -47.04 -6.33 13.18
CA VAL A 243 -45.78 -5.56 13.18
C VAL A 243 -46.03 -4.08 13.55
N PRO A 244 -45.25 -3.45 14.43
CA PRO A 244 -45.39 -2.02 14.70
C PRO A 244 -45.13 -1.18 13.45
N LEU A 245 -46.02 -0.22 13.15
CA LEU A 245 -45.85 0.75 12.06
C LEU A 245 -44.51 1.47 12.17
N TYR A 246 -44.09 1.78 13.40
CA TYR A 246 -42.80 2.40 13.71
C TYR A 246 -41.61 1.61 13.13
N GLU A 247 -41.63 0.28 13.14
CA GLU A 247 -40.55 -0.57 12.58
C GLU A 247 -40.53 -0.58 11.05
N CYS A 248 -41.63 -0.19 10.41
CA CYS A 248 -41.77 -0.07 8.97
C CYS A 248 -41.39 1.32 8.44
N LEU A 249 -40.89 2.22 9.30
CA LEU A 249 -40.43 3.56 8.92
C LEU A 249 -38.92 3.61 8.65
N SER A 250 -38.50 4.63 7.88
CA SER A 250 -37.09 4.92 7.69
C SER A 250 -36.40 5.29 9.00
N LYS A 251 -35.07 5.18 9.06
CA LYS A 251 -34.29 5.57 10.25
C LYS A 251 -34.48 7.06 10.59
N ASP A 252 -34.57 7.90 9.57
CA ASP A 252 -34.75 9.35 9.75
C ASP A 252 -36.14 9.68 10.31
N ASP A 253 -37.19 9.00 9.85
CA ASP A 253 -38.55 9.20 10.35
C ASP A 253 -38.70 8.73 11.81
N ARG A 254 -38.04 7.63 12.18
CA ARG A 254 -37.99 7.16 13.57
C ARG A 254 -37.25 8.14 14.48
N ALA A 255 -36.10 8.66 14.03
CA ALA A 255 -35.35 9.65 14.79
C ALA A 255 -36.15 10.95 15.02
N LEU A 256 -36.98 11.37 14.05
CA LEU A 256 -37.91 12.48 14.24
C LEU A 256 -38.93 12.16 15.35
N ILE A 257 -39.55 10.99 15.33
CA ILE A 257 -40.50 10.58 16.38
C ILE A 257 -39.81 10.51 17.77
N ASP A 258 -38.57 10.01 17.84
CA ASP A 258 -37.85 9.82 19.10
C ASP A 258 -37.38 11.11 19.75
N HIS A 259 -37.00 12.10 18.95
CA HIS A 259 -36.26 13.27 19.42
C HIS A 259 -36.93 14.61 19.09
N GLY A 260 -37.97 14.64 18.26
CA GLY A 260 -38.57 15.88 17.78
C GLY A 260 -37.59 16.72 16.95
N THR A 261 -37.92 17.99 16.74
CA THR A 261 -37.02 18.97 16.10
C THR A 261 -37.22 20.37 16.68
N GLY A 262 -36.23 21.24 16.51
CA GLY A 262 -36.27 22.62 16.99
C GLY A 262 -37.13 23.57 16.13
N GLU A 263 -37.38 24.76 16.67
CA GLU A 263 -38.12 25.86 16.04
C GLU A 263 -37.51 26.26 14.68
N GLY A 264 -38.37 26.45 13.67
CA GLY A 264 -37.98 26.79 12.29
C GLY A 264 -38.10 25.66 11.27
N GLU A 265 -37.97 24.39 11.69
CA GLU A 265 -38.06 23.22 10.77
C GLU A 265 -39.20 22.25 11.12
N ARG A 266 -39.88 22.49 12.26
CA ARG A 266 -40.87 21.58 12.84
C ARG A 266 -42.12 21.35 11.99
N ASP A 267 -42.57 22.36 11.26
CA ASP A 267 -43.75 22.28 10.40
C ASP A 267 -43.45 21.47 9.13
N ASP A 268 -42.31 21.75 8.49
CA ASP A 268 -41.88 21.09 7.25
C ASP A 268 -41.52 19.62 7.49
N LYS A 269 -40.76 19.34 8.57
CA LYS A 269 -40.43 17.98 8.98
C LYS A 269 -41.67 17.24 9.49
N GLY A 270 -42.59 17.91 10.18
CA GLY A 270 -43.88 17.36 10.58
C GLY A 270 -44.74 16.97 9.38
N ALA A 271 -44.81 17.83 8.36
CA ALA A 271 -45.55 17.56 7.12
C ALA A 271 -44.92 16.44 6.28
N LYS A 272 -43.59 16.32 6.29
CA LYS A 272 -42.88 15.17 5.70
C LYS A 272 -43.21 13.88 6.46
N LEU A 273 -43.06 13.88 7.78
CA LEU A 273 -43.30 12.73 8.64
C LEU A 273 -44.77 12.26 8.54
N ALA A 274 -45.73 13.18 8.56
CA ALA A 274 -47.15 12.87 8.41
C ALA A 274 -47.46 12.17 7.08
N ARG A 275 -46.89 12.63 5.95
CA ARG A 275 -47.05 11.98 4.65
C ARG A 275 -46.43 10.58 4.64
N ASN A 276 -45.24 10.43 5.22
CA ASN A 276 -44.54 9.15 5.30
C ASN A 276 -45.31 8.12 6.16
N LEU A 277 -45.86 8.55 7.31
CA LEU A 277 -46.70 7.72 8.18
C LEU A 277 -47.97 7.24 7.46
N ILE A 278 -48.71 8.15 6.82
CA ILE A 278 -49.94 7.81 6.09
C ILE A 278 -49.63 6.91 4.88
N GLY A 279 -48.60 7.26 4.09
CA GLY A 279 -48.23 6.51 2.89
C GLY A 279 -47.75 5.10 3.20
N THR A 280 -46.98 4.92 4.28
CA THR A 280 -46.51 3.61 4.74
C THR A 280 -47.66 2.76 5.24
N ALA A 281 -48.57 3.32 6.05
CA ALA A 281 -49.77 2.64 6.53
C ALA A 281 -50.69 2.19 5.38
N LEU A 282 -50.95 3.05 4.40
CA LEU A 282 -51.75 2.72 3.22
C LEU A 282 -51.10 1.61 2.38
N ARG A 283 -49.77 1.65 2.22
CA ARG A 283 -49.05 0.64 1.44
C ARG A 283 -49.03 -0.71 2.14
N LEU A 284 -48.83 -0.76 3.46
CA LEU A 284 -48.90 -2.01 4.24
C LEU A 284 -50.29 -2.65 4.15
N ASN A 285 -51.36 -1.85 4.25
CA ASN A 285 -52.73 -2.31 4.04
C ASN A 285 -52.95 -2.85 2.62
N HIS A 286 -52.43 -2.16 1.60
CA HIS A 286 -52.52 -2.61 0.20
C HIS A 286 -51.75 -3.91 -0.06
N LEU A 287 -50.59 -4.10 0.59
CA LEU A 287 -49.79 -5.32 0.52
C LEU A 287 -50.37 -6.47 1.38
N GLY A 288 -51.44 -6.22 2.13
CA GLY A 288 -52.12 -7.23 2.95
C GLY A 288 -51.42 -7.54 4.29
N HIS A 289 -50.53 -6.68 4.77
CA HIS A 289 -49.86 -6.84 6.06
C HIS A 289 -50.61 -6.12 7.18
N ARG A 290 -50.94 -6.85 8.26
CA ARG A 290 -51.50 -6.28 9.48
C ARG A 290 -50.38 -5.64 10.32
N PHE A 291 -50.63 -4.44 10.82
CA PHE A 291 -49.66 -3.67 11.61
C PHE A 291 -50.35 -2.95 12.78
N GLU A 292 -49.59 -2.64 13.82
CA GLU A 292 -50.06 -1.93 15.02
C GLU A 292 -49.41 -0.54 15.13
N GLY A 293 -50.11 0.42 15.74
CA GLY A 293 -49.64 1.81 15.88
C GLY A 293 -50.35 2.76 14.94
N GLU A 294 -51.08 3.71 15.52
CA GLU A 294 -51.85 4.70 14.78
C GLU A 294 -50.94 5.77 14.15
N PRO A 295 -50.97 5.98 12.81
CA PRO A 295 -50.19 7.00 12.14
C PRO A 295 -50.29 8.39 12.77
N ARG A 296 -51.50 8.78 13.23
CA ARG A 296 -51.70 10.08 13.87
C ARG A 296 -51.03 10.17 15.24
N ALA A 297 -51.12 9.10 16.04
CA ALA A 297 -50.53 9.07 17.37
C ALA A 297 -48.99 9.20 17.31
N LEU A 298 -48.34 8.61 16.30
CA LEU A 298 -46.90 8.77 16.09
C LEU A 298 -46.51 10.21 15.71
N LEU A 299 -47.36 10.91 14.95
CA LEU A 299 -47.17 12.34 14.68
C LEU A 299 -47.35 13.18 15.94
N ASP A 300 -48.33 12.87 16.79
CA ASP A 300 -48.57 13.61 18.02
C ASP A 300 -47.40 13.44 19.02
N ILE A 301 -46.76 12.26 19.05
CA ILE A 301 -45.51 12.03 19.80
C ILE A 301 -44.40 12.95 19.29
N TYR A 302 -44.20 13.03 17.98
CA TYR A 302 -43.25 13.97 17.37
C TYR A 302 -43.56 15.43 17.77
N CYS A 303 -44.82 15.86 17.65
CA CYS A 303 -45.27 17.21 17.99
C CYS A 303 -44.99 17.56 19.46
N SER A 304 -45.21 16.61 20.38
CA SER A 304 -44.95 16.79 21.82
C SER A 304 -43.46 16.91 22.17
N ARG A 305 -42.57 16.36 21.32
CA ARG A 305 -41.11 16.34 21.51
C ARG A 305 -40.39 17.47 20.76
N CYS A 306 -41.09 18.22 19.91
CA CYS A 306 -40.57 19.42 19.28
C CYS A 306 -40.25 20.51 20.32
N THR A 307 -39.31 21.41 20.00
CA THR A 307 -38.91 22.50 20.90
C THR A 307 -39.04 23.86 20.18
N PRO A 308 -40.03 24.71 20.53
CA PRO A 308 -41.12 24.43 21.46
C PRO A 308 -42.11 23.39 20.89
N PRO A 309 -42.87 22.68 21.75
CA PRO A 309 -43.87 21.71 21.31
C PRO A 309 -44.89 22.33 20.36
N LEU A 310 -45.38 21.54 19.39
CA LEU A 310 -46.46 21.96 18.50
C LEU A 310 -47.81 21.75 19.21
N ASP A 311 -48.69 22.74 19.12
CA ASP A 311 -50.03 22.64 19.69
C ASP A 311 -50.94 21.74 18.84
N GLU A 312 -52.09 21.38 19.40
CA GLU A 312 -53.04 20.47 18.74
C GLU A 312 -53.57 21.05 17.42
N LYS A 313 -53.68 22.38 17.30
CA LYS A 313 -54.16 23.05 16.08
C LYS A 313 -53.15 22.95 14.95
N ASP A 314 -51.86 23.10 15.24
CA ASP A 314 -50.78 22.95 14.28
C ASP A 314 -50.56 21.49 13.88
N ALA A 315 -50.63 20.55 14.83
CA ALA A 315 -50.61 19.12 14.54
C ALA A 315 -51.77 18.73 13.60
N ASP A 316 -52.97 19.26 13.84
CA ASP A 316 -54.14 19.06 12.98
C ASP A 316 -54.00 19.66 11.59
N ARG A 317 -53.42 20.87 11.50
CA ARG A 317 -53.14 21.54 10.22
C ARG A 317 -52.17 20.71 9.38
N ILE A 318 -51.09 20.22 10.00
CA ILE A 318 -50.09 19.35 9.36
C ILE A 318 -50.74 18.05 8.89
N TRP A 319 -51.55 17.41 9.73
CA TRP A 319 -52.22 16.15 9.40
C TRP A 319 -53.21 16.30 8.24
N LYS A 320 -54.08 17.32 8.28
CA LYS A 320 -55.06 17.60 7.23
C LYS A 320 -54.38 17.95 5.90
N SER A 321 -53.22 18.59 5.94
CA SER A 321 -52.39 18.87 4.75
C SER A 321 -51.84 17.57 4.13
N ALA A 322 -51.29 16.68 4.96
CA ALA A 322 -50.74 15.41 4.50
C ALA A 322 -51.81 14.48 3.88
N LEU A 323 -53.02 14.44 4.44
CA LEU A 323 -54.15 13.66 3.90
C LEU A 323 -54.57 14.10 2.49
N LYS A 324 -54.41 15.38 2.15
CA LYS A 324 -54.75 15.91 0.81
C LYS A 324 -53.69 15.61 -0.25
N SER A 325 -52.54 15.06 0.14
CA SER A 325 -51.34 14.95 -0.71
C SER A 325 -51.16 13.60 -1.41
N ASN A 326 -52.16 12.71 -1.39
CA ASN A 326 -52.09 11.32 -1.91
C ASN A 326 -50.74 10.61 -1.58
N PRO A 327 -50.44 10.42 -0.28
CA PRO A 327 -49.10 10.03 0.17
C PRO A 327 -48.72 8.59 -0.22
N THR A 328 -47.48 8.41 -0.64
CA THR A 328 -46.87 7.10 -0.94
C THR A 328 -45.88 6.69 0.14
N ALA A 329 -45.66 5.37 0.31
CA ALA A 329 -44.71 4.86 1.28
C ALA A 329 -43.27 5.28 0.98
N THR A 330 -42.51 5.54 2.04
CA THR A 330 -41.10 6.00 1.95
C THR A 330 -40.14 4.88 1.59
N LEU A 331 -40.47 3.65 1.96
CA LEU A 331 -39.71 2.45 1.63
C LEU A 331 -40.38 1.67 0.49
N SER A 332 -39.59 1.03 -0.37
CA SER A 332 -40.12 0.15 -1.41
C SER A 332 -40.69 -1.14 -0.80
N ASP A 333 -41.55 -1.84 -1.55
CA ASP A 333 -42.20 -3.07 -1.08
C ASP A 333 -41.20 -4.13 -0.61
N ASP A 334 -40.06 -4.28 -1.29
CA ASP A 334 -39.00 -5.21 -0.89
C ASP A 334 -38.40 -4.84 0.47
N TYR A 335 -38.21 -3.55 0.75
CA TYR A 335 -37.69 -3.07 2.03
C TYR A 335 -38.74 -3.19 3.14
N LEU A 336 -40.00 -2.88 2.88
CA LEU A 336 -41.10 -3.11 3.84
C LEU A 336 -41.20 -4.59 4.20
N ASN A 337 -41.17 -5.47 3.20
CA ASN A 337 -41.15 -6.93 3.41
C ASN A 337 -39.93 -7.39 4.22
N ASN A 338 -38.76 -6.77 4.02
CA ASN A 338 -37.57 -7.07 4.79
C ASN A 338 -37.66 -6.61 6.25
N CYS A 339 -38.25 -5.43 6.53
CA CYS A 339 -38.53 -4.95 7.88
C CYS A 339 -39.47 -5.93 8.62
N ILE A 340 -40.55 -6.35 7.96
CA ILE A 340 -41.53 -7.30 8.51
C ILE A 340 -40.88 -8.66 8.78
N LYS A 341 -40.08 -9.18 7.84
CA LYS A 341 -39.31 -10.42 8.02
C LYS A 341 -38.26 -10.30 9.13
N ALA A 342 -37.66 -9.13 9.35
CA ALA A 342 -36.71 -8.90 10.43
C ALA A 342 -37.42 -8.89 11.80
N TRP A 343 -38.57 -8.22 11.88
CA TRP A 343 -39.40 -8.19 13.09
C TRP A 343 -39.96 -9.58 13.45
N HIS A 344 -40.50 -10.31 12.47
CA HIS A 344 -40.95 -11.70 12.71
C HIS A 344 -39.79 -12.63 13.09
N ARG A 345 -38.57 -12.41 12.58
CA ARG A 345 -37.36 -13.16 13.00
C ARG A 345 -36.97 -12.87 14.46
N GLN A 346 -37.23 -11.67 14.96
CA GLN A 346 -37.07 -11.36 16.38
C GLN A 346 -38.16 -12.02 17.23
N GLN A 347 -39.42 -12.01 16.77
CA GLN A 347 -40.55 -12.67 17.45
C GLN A 347 -40.45 -14.21 17.46
N THR A 348 -39.89 -14.82 16.39
CA THR A 348 -39.70 -16.28 16.28
C THR A 348 -38.45 -16.80 17.01
N LYS A 349 -37.48 -15.93 17.33
CA LYS A 349 -36.39 -16.27 18.25
C LYS A 349 -36.89 -16.56 19.68
N GLU A 350 -38.10 -16.12 20.03
CA GLU A 350 -38.71 -16.35 21.34
C GLU A 350 -39.61 -17.60 21.41
N LYS A 351 -39.77 -18.39 20.33
CA LYS A 351 -40.62 -19.61 20.36
C LYS A 351 -39.95 -20.88 19.79
N SER A 352 -39.25 -21.55 20.71
CA SER A 352 -39.01 -23.02 20.84
C SER A 352 -37.84 -23.71 20.09
N PRO A 353 -37.24 -24.80 20.62
CA PRO A 353 -37.12 -25.25 22.02
C PRO A 353 -35.64 -25.47 22.43
N GLN A 354 -35.19 -24.87 23.54
CA GLN A 354 -33.93 -25.26 24.16
C GLN A 354 -34.15 -26.59 24.89
N ALA A 355 -33.60 -27.65 24.30
CA ALA A 355 -33.46 -28.94 24.93
C ALA A 355 -32.71 -28.80 26.26
N GLU A 356 -33.31 -29.40 27.28
CA GLU A 356 -32.74 -29.62 28.59
C GLU A 356 -31.33 -30.20 28.50
N ARG A 357 -30.34 -29.45 28.95
CA ARG A 357 -29.30 -30.00 29.81
C ARG A 357 -29.49 -29.41 31.19
N THR A 358 -30.38 -30.05 31.92
CA THR A 358 -30.39 -30.09 33.37
C THR A 358 -29.02 -30.61 33.82
N ILE A 359 -28.07 -29.72 34.05
CA ILE A 359 -27.13 -29.93 35.15
C ILE A 359 -27.84 -29.31 36.33
N ALA A 360 -28.46 -30.16 37.14
CA ALA A 360 -28.88 -29.79 38.47
C ALA A 360 -27.61 -29.35 39.23
N SER A 361 -27.36 -28.04 39.30
CA SER A 361 -26.50 -27.52 40.35
C SER A 361 -27.34 -27.48 41.62
N ASN A 362 -27.25 -28.54 42.42
CA ASN A 362 -27.61 -28.51 43.84
C ASN A 362 -26.64 -27.58 44.57
N SER A 363 -26.72 -26.28 44.29
CA SER A 363 -25.94 -25.24 44.95
C SER A 363 -26.86 -24.03 45.13
N ASN A 364 -27.29 -23.78 46.37
CA ASN A 364 -28.07 -22.63 46.80
C ASN A 364 -27.26 -21.30 46.76
N VAL A 365 -26.23 -21.21 45.91
CA VAL A 365 -25.27 -20.08 45.87
C VAL A 365 -25.30 -19.41 44.49
N ILE A 366 -25.74 -18.15 44.46
CA ILE A 366 -25.82 -17.30 43.26
C ILE A 366 -24.46 -16.63 43.02
N PRO A 367 -23.94 -16.55 41.77
CA PRO A 367 -22.62 -16.00 41.47
C PRO A 367 -22.49 -14.49 41.75
N HIS A 368 -21.28 -14.08 42.17
CA HIS A 368 -20.95 -12.71 42.59
C HIS A 368 -20.86 -11.71 41.41
N PRO A 369 -21.42 -10.49 41.48
CA PRO A 369 -21.20 -9.45 40.48
C PRO A 369 -19.70 -9.03 40.37
N THR A 370 -19.16 -8.84 39.15
CA THR A 370 -17.71 -8.56 38.91
C THR A 370 -17.49 -7.25 38.12
N ALA A 371 -16.40 -6.52 38.40
CA ALA A 371 -16.06 -5.19 37.85
C ALA A 371 -15.52 -5.22 36.40
N ARG A 372 -15.63 -4.08 35.67
CA ARG A 372 -15.29 -3.92 34.23
C ARG A 372 -13.83 -3.50 34.00
N LEU A 373 -13.23 -3.98 32.90
CA LEU A 373 -11.92 -3.52 32.37
C LEU A 373 -11.90 -2.01 32.09
N THR A 374 -10.75 -1.35 32.31
CA THR A 374 -10.53 0.04 31.91
C THR A 374 -10.31 0.18 30.39
N SER A 375 -10.50 1.38 29.85
CA SER A 375 -10.31 1.64 28.41
C SER A 375 -8.88 1.37 27.91
N ASP A 376 -7.87 1.65 28.73
CA ASP A 376 -6.46 1.46 28.38
C ASP A 376 -6.07 -0.03 28.37
N GLU A 377 -6.57 -0.80 29.33
CA GLU A 377 -6.39 -2.25 29.38
C GLU A 377 -7.06 -2.91 28.17
N LEU A 378 -8.28 -2.49 27.83
CA LEU A 378 -9.00 -3.00 26.67
C LEU A 378 -8.21 -2.75 25.37
N VAL A 379 -7.67 -1.55 25.20
CA VAL A 379 -6.84 -1.21 24.04
C VAL A 379 -5.55 -2.04 23.99
N LYS A 380 -4.89 -2.24 25.13
CA LYS A 380 -3.66 -3.03 25.22
C LYS A 380 -3.91 -4.48 24.81
N GLU A 381 -5.00 -5.08 25.27
CA GLU A 381 -5.38 -6.45 24.89
C GLU A 381 -5.78 -6.57 23.41
N ILE A 382 -6.48 -5.56 22.86
CA ILE A 382 -6.77 -5.50 21.42
C ILE A 382 -5.48 -5.47 20.60
N ASN A 383 -4.48 -4.68 21.01
CA ASN A 383 -3.19 -4.64 20.31
C ASN A 383 -2.46 -6.00 20.38
N VAL A 384 -2.47 -6.67 21.54
CA VAL A 384 -1.91 -8.03 21.69
C VAL A 384 -2.60 -9.03 20.76
N LEU A 385 -3.92 -8.92 20.57
CA LEU A 385 -4.64 -9.76 19.62
C LEU A 385 -4.25 -9.47 18.16
N ILE A 386 -4.05 -8.20 17.80
CA ILE A 386 -3.57 -7.81 16.46
C ILE A 386 -2.16 -8.35 16.21
N ASP A 387 -1.31 -8.40 17.24
CA ASP A 387 0.05 -8.94 17.17
C ASP A 387 0.12 -10.49 17.20
N SER A 388 -1.00 -11.17 17.49
CA SER A 388 -1.02 -12.62 17.62
C SER A 388 -1.17 -13.33 16.26
N GLU A 389 -0.44 -14.44 16.06
CA GLU A 389 -0.56 -15.31 14.87
C GLU A 389 -1.80 -16.22 14.91
N CYS A 390 -2.90 -15.72 15.48
CA CYS A 390 -4.14 -16.48 15.59
C CYS A 390 -4.92 -16.50 14.27
N SER A 391 -5.60 -17.61 14.00
CA SER A 391 -6.59 -17.70 12.92
C SER A 391 -7.74 -16.70 13.14
N GLN A 392 -8.40 -16.28 12.06
CA GLN A 392 -9.57 -15.38 12.12
C GLN A 392 -10.70 -15.94 13.00
N SER A 393 -10.84 -17.26 13.08
CA SER A 393 -11.76 -17.94 13.98
C SER A 393 -11.40 -17.73 15.46
N GLU A 394 -10.12 -17.87 15.82
CA GLU A 394 -9.63 -17.70 17.19
C GLU A 394 -9.69 -16.23 17.63
N VAL A 395 -9.36 -15.30 16.73
CA VAL A 395 -9.49 -13.86 16.98
C VAL A 395 -10.95 -13.51 17.30
N LYS A 396 -11.93 -14.05 16.57
CA LYS A 396 -13.36 -13.82 16.85
C LYS A 396 -13.78 -14.34 18.22
N VAL A 397 -13.28 -15.51 18.64
CA VAL A 397 -13.56 -16.08 19.96
C VAL A 397 -12.99 -15.18 21.05
N LYS A 398 -11.70 -14.81 20.94
CA LYS A 398 -11.02 -13.94 21.92
C LYS A 398 -11.64 -12.53 21.99
N LEU A 399 -12.08 -11.96 20.87
CA LEU A 399 -12.81 -10.69 20.86
C LEU A 399 -14.19 -10.81 21.54
N GLY A 400 -14.86 -11.97 21.42
CA GLY A 400 -16.10 -12.27 22.14
C GLY A 400 -15.90 -12.34 23.65
N GLU A 401 -14.83 -13.01 24.10
CA GLU A 401 -14.44 -13.08 25.51
C GLU A 401 -14.07 -11.69 26.06
N LEU A 402 -13.29 -10.91 25.30
CA LEU A 402 -12.91 -9.56 25.66
C LEU A 402 -14.11 -8.61 25.71
N SER A 403 -15.08 -8.77 24.80
CA SER A 403 -16.37 -8.05 24.83
C SER A 403 -17.19 -8.38 26.07
N ALA A 404 -17.22 -9.65 26.50
CA ALA A 404 -17.93 -10.08 27.70
C ALA A 404 -17.26 -9.53 28.97
N ARG A 405 -15.93 -9.59 29.04
CA ARG A 405 -15.14 -9.15 30.21
C ARG A 405 -15.08 -7.62 30.36
N SER A 406 -15.11 -6.88 29.25
CA SER A 406 -15.14 -5.41 29.27
C SER A 406 -16.55 -4.83 29.32
N ASN A 407 -17.58 -5.64 29.05
CA ASN A 407 -18.95 -5.20 28.80
C ASN A 407 -19.04 -4.09 27.71
N ASN A 408 -18.11 -4.10 26.76
CA ASN A 408 -18.08 -3.15 25.64
C ASN A 408 -18.49 -3.86 24.35
N ARG A 409 -19.66 -3.52 23.81
CA ARG A 409 -20.20 -4.12 22.58
C ARG A 409 -19.47 -3.68 21.32
N LYS A 410 -18.59 -2.67 21.41
CA LYS A 410 -17.81 -2.11 20.29
C LYS A 410 -16.38 -2.65 20.22
N VAL A 411 -16.02 -3.69 20.99
CA VAL A 411 -14.66 -4.27 20.96
C VAL A 411 -14.26 -4.68 19.55
N ILE A 412 -15.18 -5.25 18.77
CA ILE A 412 -14.94 -5.62 17.37
C ILE A 412 -14.70 -4.37 16.51
N ASP A 413 -15.47 -3.29 16.70
CA ASP A 413 -15.29 -2.05 15.97
C ASP A 413 -13.94 -1.39 16.30
N ILE A 414 -13.55 -1.40 17.58
CA ILE A 414 -12.25 -0.87 18.04
C ILE A 414 -11.11 -1.71 17.48
N TYR A 415 -11.24 -3.05 17.52
CA TYR A 415 -10.26 -3.96 16.90
C TYR A 415 -10.11 -3.67 15.40
N ASN A 416 -11.21 -3.58 14.65
CA ASN A 416 -11.17 -3.29 13.22
C ASN A 416 -10.58 -1.90 12.93
N ALA A 417 -10.92 -0.88 13.74
CA ALA A 417 -10.34 0.45 13.63
C ALA A 417 -8.83 0.42 13.87
N ARG A 418 -8.36 -0.30 14.89
CA ARG A 418 -6.93 -0.46 15.19
C ARG A 418 -6.17 -1.29 14.16
N LEU A 419 -6.78 -2.34 13.64
CA LEU A 419 -6.21 -3.13 12.55
C LEU A 419 -6.01 -2.24 11.32
N LYS A 420 -7.03 -1.44 10.97
CA LYS A 420 -6.94 -0.47 9.88
C LYS A 420 -5.87 0.60 10.13
N GLU A 421 -5.77 1.14 11.35
CA GLU A 421 -4.71 2.10 11.71
C GLU A 421 -3.31 1.49 11.56
N ARG A 422 -3.14 0.20 11.94
CA ARG A 422 -1.88 -0.52 11.78
C ARG A 422 -1.53 -0.77 10.31
N GLU A 423 -2.49 -1.23 9.51
CA GLU A 423 -2.32 -1.40 8.05
C GLU A 423 -1.91 -0.07 7.42
N GLN A 424 -2.63 1.01 7.71
CA GLN A 424 -2.28 2.35 7.22
C GLN A 424 -0.90 2.84 7.69
N ALA A 425 -0.48 2.51 8.93
CA ALA A 425 0.84 2.87 9.43
C ALA A 425 1.95 2.09 8.69
N PHE A 426 1.73 0.80 8.46
CA PHE A 426 2.64 -0.05 7.68
C PHE A 426 2.75 0.44 6.23
N ASP A 427 1.63 0.74 5.58
CA ASP A 427 1.61 1.29 4.22
C ASP A 427 2.36 2.63 4.13
N ARG A 428 2.23 3.49 5.16
CA ARG A 428 2.99 4.76 5.24
C ARG A 428 4.48 4.51 5.38
N GLU A 429 4.87 3.53 6.18
CA GLU A 429 6.27 3.16 6.33
C GLU A 429 6.85 2.65 5.01
N MET A 430 6.13 1.75 4.31
CA MET A 430 6.54 1.27 2.99
C MET A 430 6.63 2.41 1.96
N ALA A 431 5.64 3.29 1.92
CA ALA A 431 5.67 4.47 1.06
C ALA A 431 6.85 5.40 1.38
N THR A 432 7.17 5.58 2.66
CA THR A 432 8.33 6.36 3.13
C THR A 432 9.63 5.73 2.64
N LYS A 433 9.76 4.39 2.68
CA LYS A 433 10.91 3.65 2.18
C LYS A 433 11.06 3.73 0.66
N GLN A 434 9.94 3.76 -0.08
CA GLN A 434 9.94 3.87 -1.54
C GLN A 434 10.21 5.30 -2.05
N LEU A 435 9.92 6.32 -1.25
CA LEU A 435 9.98 7.72 -1.66
C LEU A 435 11.35 8.16 -2.22
N PRO A 436 12.51 7.85 -1.62
CA PRO A 436 13.82 8.23 -2.18
C PRO A 436 14.01 7.73 -3.61
N THR A 437 13.70 6.46 -3.87
CA THR A 437 13.78 5.84 -5.20
C THR A 437 12.87 6.53 -6.21
N LEU A 438 11.67 6.95 -5.78
CA LEU A 438 10.74 7.70 -6.64
C LEU A 438 11.24 9.12 -6.91
N LEU A 439 11.83 9.79 -5.94
CA LEU A 439 12.44 11.11 -6.13
C LEU A 439 13.65 11.05 -7.07
N GLU A 440 14.47 10.00 -6.97
CA GLU A 440 15.53 9.72 -7.94
C GLU A 440 14.95 9.46 -9.33
N ALA A 441 13.88 8.68 -9.44
CA ALA A 441 13.20 8.43 -10.70
C ALA A 441 12.65 9.72 -11.33
N GLN A 442 12.16 10.68 -10.55
CA GLN A 442 11.76 12.02 -11.06
C GLN A 442 12.95 12.80 -11.64
N LYS A 443 14.16 12.56 -11.16
CA LYS A 443 15.39 13.19 -11.64
C LYS A 443 16.00 12.51 -12.85
N ALA A 444 15.54 11.31 -13.23
CA ALA A 444 16.02 10.63 -14.44
C ALA A 444 15.88 11.52 -15.68
N ARG A 445 16.92 11.58 -16.49
CA ARG A 445 17.01 12.36 -17.74
C ARG A 445 17.57 11.52 -18.85
N LEU A 446 17.24 11.91 -20.08
CA LEU A 446 17.83 11.34 -21.28
C LEU A 446 18.31 12.47 -22.18
N ASN A 447 19.60 12.48 -22.50
CA ASN A 447 20.23 13.56 -23.26
C ASN A 447 20.43 13.12 -24.73
N PRO A 448 19.91 13.86 -25.72
CA PRO A 448 20.11 13.55 -27.14
C PRO A 448 21.59 13.34 -27.53
N ASN A 449 22.52 14.11 -26.97
CA ASN A 449 23.95 14.03 -27.30
C ASN A 449 24.58 12.70 -26.86
N GLN A 450 24.01 12.03 -25.85
CA GLN A 450 24.46 10.72 -25.42
C GLN A 450 23.94 9.58 -26.31
N LEU A 451 22.97 9.87 -27.20
CA LEU A 451 22.27 8.89 -28.02
C LEU A 451 22.54 9.05 -29.52
N LEU A 452 22.76 10.29 -29.97
CA LEU A 452 22.89 10.68 -31.37
C LEU A 452 24.24 11.40 -31.56
N TRP A 453 25.30 10.62 -31.70
CA TRP A 453 26.68 11.12 -31.82
C TRP A 453 27.32 10.84 -33.19
N GLY A 454 26.69 10.04 -34.05
CA GLY A 454 27.27 9.59 -35.31
C GLY A 454 27.65 10.74 -36.27
N ASP A 455 26.95 11.86 -36.22
CA ASP A 455 27.21 13.07 -36.99
C ASP A 455 28.00 14.14 -36.20
N GLY A 456 28.71 13.71 -35.15
CA GLY A 456 29.38 14.61 -34.21
C GLY A 456 28.45 15.34 -33.25
N GLY A 457 27.18 14.89 -33.11
CA GLY A 457 26.19 15.51 -32.22
C GLY A 457 25.42 16.67 -32.86
N LYS A 458 25.48 16.81 -34.19
CA LYS A 458 24.78 17.88 -34.93
C LYS A 458 23.27 17.74 -34.77
N LEU A 459 22.71 16.57 -35.04
CA LEU A 459 21.28 16.31 -34.89
C LEU A 459 20.83 16.48 -33.44
N ALA A 460 21.62 15.99 -32.48
CA ALA A 460 21.34 16.17 -31.05
C ALA A 460 21.26 17.65 -30.65
N SER A 461 22.23 18.46 -31.08
CA SER A 461 22.28 19.90 -30.79
C SER A 461 21.08 20.66 -31.39
N LEU A 462 20.66 20.29 -32.61
CA LEU A 462 19.46 20.85 -33.24
C LEU A 462 18.19 20.47 -32.45
N MET A 463 18.09 19.22 -31.99
CA MET A 463 16.98 18.77 -31.15
C MET A 463 16.90 19.54 -29.83
N ASP A 464 18.03 19.72 -29.13
CA ASP A 464 18.09 20.50 -27.89
C ASP A 464 17.69 21.96 -28.13
N SER A 465 18.16 22.55 -29.23
CA SER A 465 17.82 23.94 -29.60
C SER A 465 16.32 24.10 -29.85
N VAL A 466 15.70 23.16 -30.56
CA VAL A 466 14.25 23.19 -30.80
C VAL A 466 13.47 22.89 -29.53
N ALA A 467 13.94 21.99 -28.67
CA ALA A 467 13.30 21.71 -27.38
C ALA A 467 13.31 22.94 -26.46
N LEU A 468 14.42 23.69 -26.44
CA LEU A 468 14.54 24.95 -25.72
C LEU A 468 13.62 26.04 -26.28
N ALA A 469 13.52 26.14 -27.61
CA ALA A 469 12.61 27.07 -28.29
C ALA A 469 11.13 26.72 -28.09
N MET A 470 10.80 25.43 -27.97
CA MET A 470 9.45 24.91 -27.73
C MET A 470 9.18 24.59 -26.24
N PRO A 471 9.67 25.40 -25.30
CA PRO A 471 9.95 25.06 -23.89
C PRO A 471 9.48 23.66 -23.44
N ILE A 472 10.12 22.61 -23.97
CA ILE A 472 9.80 21.20 -23.72
C ILE A 472 11.04 20.42 -23.28
N SER A 473 10.83 19.28 -22.63
CA SER A 473 11.91 18.34 -22.34
C SER A 473 12.36 17.63 -23.63
N PRO A 474 13.68 17.54 -23.95
CA PRO A 474 14.18 16.82 -25.13
C PRO A 474 13.74 15.35 -25.19
N GLU A 475 13.44 14.74 -24.04
CA GLU A 475 12.94 13.37 -23.92
C GLU A 475 11.59 13.15 -24.61
N LEU A 476 10.76 14.18 -24.75
CA LEU A 476 9.50 14.08 -25.49
C LEU A 476 9.77 13.86 -26.99
N LEU A 477 10.80 14.54 -27.53
CA LEU A 477 11.25 14.37 -28.90
C LEU A 477 11.86 12.98 -29.10
N LEU A 478 12.80 12.56 -28.23
CA LEU A 478 13.44 11.25 -28.29
C LEU A 478 12.41 10.10 -28.21
N THR A 479 11.44 10.20 -27.30
CA THR A 479 10.38 9.19 -27.13
C THR A 479 9.56 9.00 -28.41
N THR A 480 9.39 10.04 -29.21
CA THR A 480 8.70 9.97 -30.51
C THR A 480 9.66 9.52 -31.63
N LEU A 481 10.94 9.87 -31.54
CA LEU A 481 11.95 9.51 -32.53
C LEU A 481 12.22 8.00 -32.56
N PHE A 482 12.27 7.31 -31.42
CA PHE A 482 12.52 5.86 -31.38
C PHE A 482 11.61 5.03 -32.30
N PRO A 483 10.27 5.11 -32.20
CA PRO A 483 9.37 4.36 -33.07
C PRO A 483 9.37 4.87 -34.52
N VAL A 484 9.61 6.15 -34.76
CA VAL A 484 9.66 6.72 -36.11
C VAL A 484 10.89 6.23 -36.87
N ALA A 485 12.08 6.33 -36.27
CA ALA A 485 13.30 5.77 -36.86
C ALA A 485 13.24 4.23 -36.89
N GLY A 486 12.67 3.60 -35.86
CA GLY A 486 12.48 2.15 -35.80
C GLY A 486 11.58 1.61 -36.91
N SER A 487 10.52 2.32 -37.30
CA SER A 487 9.67 1.93 -38.44
C SER A 487 10.37 2.05 -39.80
N ARG A 488 11.44 2.87 -39.89
CA ARG A 488 12.25 2.98 -41.11
C ARG A 488 13.26 1.85 -41.25
N ILE A 489 13.78 1.36 -40.13
CA ILE A 489 14.61 0.16 -40.05
C ILE A 489 13.74 -1.08 -40.31
N GLY A 490 12.66 -1.22 -39.54
CA GLY A 490 11.74 -2.35 -39.44
C GLY A 490 12.36 -3.71 -39.72
N THR A 491 11.79 -4.51 -40.63
CA THR A 491 12.20 -5.92 -40.84
C THR A 491 13.55 -6.10 -41.53
N SER A 492 14.18 -5.02 -42.01
CA SER A 492 15.47 -5.11 -42.70
C SER A 492 16.60 -5.51 -41.75
N SER A 493 16.52 -5.13 -40.47
CA SER A 493 17.60 -5.39 -39.53
C SER A 493 17.07 -6.12 -38.30
N ARG A 494 17.78 -7.18 -37.92
CA ARG A 494 17.46 -7.98 -36.74
C ARG A 494 18.72 -8.24 -35.94
N LEU A 495 18.63 -8.13 -34.61
CA LEU A 495 19.70 -8.51 -33.71
C LEU A 495 19.49 -9.95 -33.26
N VAL A 496 20.48 -10.80 -33.49
CA VAL A 496 20.56 -12.15 -32.95
C VAL A 496 21.28 -12.08 -31.61
N VAL A 497 20.52 -12.14 -30.52
CA VAL A 497 21.05 -12.04 -29.14
C VAL A 497 21.65 -13.36 -28.71
N ASN A 498 20.94 -14.46 -28.94
CA ASN A 498 21.42 -15.80 -28.67
C ASN A 498 21.13 -16.72 -29.87
N PRO A 499 22.16 -17.08 -30.66
CA PRO A 499 22.00 -17.96 -31.80
C PRO A 499 21.49 -19.36 -31.44
N ALA A 500 21.90 -19.91 -30.29
CA ALA A 500 21.54 -21.28 -29.89
C ALA A 500 20.06 -21.43 -29.56
N THR A 501 19.45 -20.39 -28.98
CA THR A 501 18.00 -20.38 -28.68
C THR A 501 17.16 -19.75 -29.80
N GLY A 502 17.81 -19.18 -30.82
CA GLY A 502 17.13 -18.38 -31.85
C GLY A 502 16.53 -17.08 -31.31
N TYR A 503 16.96 -16.60 -30.14
CA TYR A 503 16.41 -15.37 -29.56
C TYR A 503 16.87 -14.15 -30.36
N THR A 504 15.92 -13.53 -31.05
CA THR A 504 16.14 -12.38 -31.92
C THR A 504 15.22 -11.23 -31.57
N VAL A 505 15.66 -10.02 -31.88
CA VAL A 505 14.87 -8.80 -31.69
C VAL A 505 14.97 -7.89 -32.90
N THR A 506 13.85 -7.23 -33.22
CA THR A 506 13.73 -6.26 -34.32
C THR A 506 13.42 -4.89 -33.73
N SER A 507 13.77 -3.81 -34.45
CA SER A 507 13.62 -2.41 -34.03
C SER A 507 12.15 -1.92 -33.94
N ILE A 508 11.36 -2.53 -33.06
CA ILE A 508 9.93 -2.22 -32.83
C ILE A 508 9.77 -1.48 -31.50
N PHE A 509 9.19 -0.29 -31.53
CA PHE A 509 8.99 0.51 -30.32
C PHE A 509 7.55 0.92 -30.15
N TRP A 510 7.03 0.78 -28.94
CA TRP A 510 5.72 1.29 -28.55
C TRP A 510 5.95 2.35 -27.49
N THR A 511 5.76 3.62 -27.84
CA THR A 511 6.04 4.74 -26.93
C THR A 511 4.82 5.62 -26.73
N CYS A 512 4.76 6.26 -25.56
CA CYS A 512 3.70 7.21 -25.26
C CYS A 512 4.25 8.39 -24.46
N VAL A 513 4.02 9.60 -24.96
CA VAL A 513 4.30 10.83 -24.21
C VAL A 513 3.12 11.12 -23.28
N VAL A 514 3.37 11.20 -21.99
CA VAL A 514 2.35 11.46 -20.96
C VAL A 514 2.54 12.88 -20.45
N ALA A 515 1.62 13.78 -20.80
CA ALA A 515 1.69 15.18 -20.38
C ALA A 515 0.29 15.80 -20.25
N SER A 516 0.19 16.79 -19.36
CA SER A 516 -1.03 17.57 -19.14
C SER A 516 -1.49 18.30 -20.40
N SER A 517 -2.78 18.68 -20.43
CA SER A 517 -3.28 19.56 -21.48
C SER A 517 -2.56 20.91 -21.45
N GLY A 518 -2.23 21.46 -22.61
CA GLY A 518 -1.48 22.72 -22.74
C GLY A 518 0.05 22.59 -22.63
N SER A 519 0.61 21.40 -22.33
CA SER A 519 2.06 21.20 -22.17
C SER A 519 2.82 20.92 -23.49
N LEU A 520 2.32 21.42 -24.62
CA LEU A 520 2.94 21.27 -25.96
C LEU A 520 3.22 19.82 -26.41
N LYS A 521 2.50 18.83 -25.86
CA LYS A 521 2.71 17.40 -26.18
C LYS A 521 2.48 17.07 -27.66
N THR A 522 1.36 17.48 -28.24
CA THR A 522 1.06 17.23 -29.67
C THR A 522 2.03 17.99 -30.57
N PRO A 523 2.31 19.30 -30.37
CA PRO A 523 3.36 20.01 -31.09
C PRO A 523 4.73 19.32 -31.03
N SER A 524 5.15 18.83 -29.86
CA SER A 524 6.44 18.14 -29.71
C SER A 524 6.53 16.88 -30.56
N GLN A 525 5.45 16.08 -30.65
CA GLN A 525 5.43 14.91 -31.52
C GLN A 525 5.47 15.29 -33.01
N GLN A 526 4.82 16.39 -33.38
CA GLN A 526 4.79 16.84 -34.77
C GLN A 526 6.17 17.26 -35.30
N VAL A 527 7.10 17.72 -34.44
CA VAL A 527 8.50 17.98 -34.84
C VAL A 527 9.13 16.75 -35.48
N ILE A 528 8.86 15.57 -34.94
CA ILE A 528 9.43 14.30 -35.40
C ILE A 528 8.60 13.67 -36.53
N ILE A 529 7.27 13.77 -36.44
CA ILE A 529 6.33 13.10 -37.36
C ILE A 529 6.19 13.85 -38.69
N LYS A 530 6.20 15.18 -38.68
CA LYS A 530 6.03 16.01 -39.88
C LYS A 530 7.06 15.70 -40.99
N PRO A 531 8.37 15.52 -40.72
CA PRO A 531 9.31 15.05 -41.73
C PRO A 531 8.91 13.71 -42.38
N LEU A 532 8.34 12.78 -41.61
CA LEU A 532 7.85 11.50 -42.13
C LEU A 532 6.59 11.68 -43.00
N ASN A 533 5.66 12.55 -42.60
CA ASN A 533 4.48 12.89 -43.39
C ASN A 533 4.85 13.54 -44.73
N LYS A 534 5.93 14.33 -44.78
CA LYS A 534 6.44 14.86 -46.05
C LYS A 534 6.91 13.75 -47.00
N LEU A 535 7.56 12.72 -46.48
CA LEU A 535 7.91 11.54 -47.28
C LEU A 535 6.66 10.79 -47.77
N GLU A 536 5.64 10.64 -46.92
CA GLU A 536 4.36 10.05 -47.31
C GLU A 536 3.68 10.84 -48.44
N ALA A 537 3.65 12.17 -48.36
CA ALA A 537 3.08 13.03 -49.38
C ALA A 537 3.77 12.86 -50.74
N ILE A 538 5.11 12.83 -50.75
CA ILE A 538 5.91 12.62 -51.96
C ILE A 538 5.58 11.26 -52.59
N GLU A 539 5.48 10.18 -51.81
CA GLU A 539 5.15 8.86 -52.35
C GLU A 539 3.67 8.74 -52.78
N TYR A 540 2.77 9.48 -52.12
CA TYR A 540 1.37 9.58 -52.53
C TYR A 540 1.22 10.26 -53.89
N GLU A 541 1.90 11.39 -54.11
CA GLU A 541 1.89 12.10 -55.39
C GLU A 541 2.42 11.24 -56.52
N LYS A 542 3.56 10.56 -56.31
CA LYS A 542 4.11 9.61 -57.29
C LYS A 542 3.14 8.49 -57.64
N TRP A 543 2.53 7.88 -56.63
CA TRP A 543 1.56 6.80 -56.84
C TRP A 543 0.30 7.30 -57.57
N GLN A 544 -0.19 8.48 -57.21
CA GLN A 544 -1.35 9.08 -57.86
C GLN A 544 -1.08 9.33 -59.34
N GLN A 545 0.11 9.87 -59.66
CA GLN A 545 0.54 10.10 -61.03
C GLN A 545 0.64 8.78 -61.82
N ALA A 546 1.31 7.76 -61.27
CA ALA A 546 1.40 6.44 -61.89
C ALA A 546 0.03 5.79 -62.12
N LYS A 547 -0.92 5.98 -61.19
CA LYS A 547 -2.29 5.49 -61.32
C LYS A 547 -3.09 6.20 -62.39
N ASP A 548 -2.90 7.50 -62.55
CA ASP A 548 -3.58 8.27 -63.59
C ASP A 548 -2.98 7.98 -64.97
N ASP A 549 -1.67 7.75 -65.07
CA ASP A 549 -1.00 7.28 -66.28
C ASP A 549 -1.51 5.88 -66.69
N TYR A 550 -1.60 4.94 -65.74
CA TYR A 550 -2.18 3.62 -65.95
C TYR A 550 -3.63 3.69 -66.48
N LYS A 551 -4.48 4.52 -65.86
CA LYS A 551 -5.86 4.71 -66.34
C LYS A 551 -5.92 5.29 -67.75
N GLN A 552 -5.00 6.18 -68.11
CA GLN A 552 -4.93 6.75 -69.46
C GLN A 552 -4.48 5.71 -70.48
N GLN A 553 -3.49 4.87 -70.14
CA GLN A 553 -3.05 3.75 -70.97
C GLN A 553 -4.19 2.74 -71.16
N LEU A 554 -4.88 2.36 -70.09
CA LEU A 554 -6.00 1.42 -70.12
C LEU A 554 -7.14 1.90 -71.03
N LYS A 555 -7.41 3.21 -71.08
CA LYS A 555 -8.40 3.81 -72.01
C LYS A 555 -7.96 3.77 -73.47
N ARG A 556 -6.65 3.71 -73.74
CA ARG A 556 -6.08 3.65 -75.10
C ARG A 556 -5.93 2.23 -75.62
N CYS A 557 -5.97 1.22 -74.75
CA CYS A 557 -5.95 -0.19 -75.13
C CYS A 557 -7.25 -0.60 -75.81
N ALA A 558 -7.13 -1.14 -77.02
CA ALA A 558 -8.24 -1.76 -77.75
C ALA A 558 -8.50 -3.18 -77.24
N LYS A 559 -9.63 -3.75 -77.66
CA LYS A 559 -10.04 -5.10 -77.28
C LYS A 559 -9.10 -6.13 -77.93
N GLY A 560 -8.21 -6.73 -77.14
CA GLY A 560 -7.21 -7.70 -77.60
C GLY A 560 -5.75 -7.23 -77.42
N ASP A 561 -5.53 -5.98 -77.02
CA ASP A 561 -4.20 -5.47 -76.68
C ASP A 561 -3.74 -6.01 -75.31
N GLU A 562 -2.42 -6.09 -75.13
CA GLU A 562 -1.85 -6.33 -73.80
C GLU A 562 -2.26 -5.18 -72.85
N LEU A 563 -2.75 -5.57 -71.68
CA LEU A 563 -3.13 -4.62 -70.64
C LEU A 563 -1.86 -3.98 -70.06
N PRO A 564 -1.87 -2.67 -69.78
CA PRO A 564 -0.74 -2.03 -69.11
C PRO A 564 -0.53 -2.64 -67.72
N ASP A 565 0.70 -2.59 -67.23
CA ASP A 565 1.00 -3.05 -65.88
C ASP A 565 0.30 -2.18 -64.83
N GLU A 566 -0.39 -2.81 -63.88
CA GLU A 566 -0.99 -2.08 -62.76
C GLU A 566 0.12 -1.42 -61.92
N PRO A 567 -0.05 -0.14 -61.51
CA PRO A 567 0.95 0.53 -60.69
C PRO A 567 1.18 -0.22 -59.38
N ALA A 568 2.44 -0.30 -58.97
CA ALA A 568 2.80 -0.88 -57.68
C ALA A 568 2.01 -0.24 -56.52
N PRO A 569 1.68 -1.00 -55.46
CA PRO A 569 1.01 -0.45 -54.29
C PRO A 569 1.76 0.76 -53.71
N ARG A 570 1.00 1.75 -53.23
CA ARG A 570 1.57 2.96 -52.64
C ARG A 570 2.49 2.60 -51.48
N LYS A 571 3.70 3.13 -51.48
CA LYS A 571 4.60 3.07 -50.33
C LYS A 571 4.04 3.92 -49.18
N ARG A 572 3.86 3.32 -48.02
CA ARG A 572 3.31 3.94 -46.80
C ARG A 572 4.33 3.85 -45.68
N PHE A 573 4.55 4.98 -45.01
CA PHE A 573 5.43 5.09 -43.85
C PHE A 573 4.65 5.17 -42.55
N ILE A 574 3.45 5.75 -42.60
CA ILE A 574 2.61 6.03 -41.44
C ILE A 574 1.16 5.65 -41.71
N ILE A 575 0.50 5.08 -40.69
CA ILE A 575 -0.92 4.73 -40.71
C ILE A 575 -1.62 5.32 -39.49
N GLN A 576 -2.92 5.59 -39.65
CA GLN A 576 -3.81 6.06 -38.59
C GLN A 576 -5.18 5.39 -38.75
N GLY A 577 -5.78 4.94 -37.64
CA GLY A 577 -7.17 4.48 -37.60
C GLY A 577 -7.56 3.36 -38.58
N CYS A 578 -6.71 2.35 -38.79
CA CYS A 578 -7.00 1.22 -39.67
C CYS A 578 -7.40 -0.05 -38.90
N THR A 579 -8.14 -0.97 -39.54
CA THR A 579 -8.43 -2.30 -38.98
C THR A 579 -7.16 -3.16 -38.93
N ALA A 580 -7.18 -4.25 -38.16
CA ALA A 580 -6.05 -5.19 -38.09
C ALA A 580 -5.71 -5.78 -39.47
N GLU A 581 -6.72 -6.13 -40.26
CA GLU A 581 -6.54 -6.65 -41.62
C GLU A 581 -5.90 -5.64 -42.57
N ALA A 582 -6.41 -4.42 -42.57
CA ALA A 582 -5.89 -3.35 -43.40
C ALA A 582 -4.43 -3.07 -43.02
N ARG A 583 -4.10 -3.09 -41.73
CA ARG A 583 -2.73 -2.93 -41.23
C ARG A 583 -1.79 -4.03 -41.72
N MET A 584 -2.20 -5.30 -41.60
CA MET A 584 -1.42 -6.43 -42.10
C MET A 584 -1.21 -6.35 -43.61
N LYS A 585 -2.25 -6.02 -44.39
CA LYS A 585 -2.14 -5.83 -45.84
C LYS A 585 -1.14 -4.73 -46.20
N ILE A 586 -1.27 -3.56 -45.55
CA ILE A 586 -0.38 -2.41 -45.78
C ILE A 586 1.07 -2.77 -45.44
N HIS A 587 1.30 -3.50 -44.34
CA HIS A 587 2.64 -3.96 -43.98
C HIS A 587 3.20 -4.98 -44.98
N GLY A 588 2.35 -5.82 -45.58
CA GLY A 588 2.74 -6.72 -46.68
C GLY A 588 3.19 -5.98 -47.94
N GLU A 589 2.51 -4.88 -48.27
CA GLU A 589 2.91 -3.95 -49.32
C GLU A 589 4.19 -3.17 -48.93
N ASN A 590 4.40 -2.94 -47.63
CA ASN A 590 5.50 -2.17 -47.06
C ASN A 590 6.39 -3.05 -46.18
N LYS A 591 7.05 -4.04 -46.80
CA LYS A 591 7.82 -5.07 -46.10
C LYS A 591 8.79 -4.53 -45.05
N ARG A 592 9.32 -3.32 -45.25
CA ARG A 592 10.28 -2.65 -44.35
C ARG A 592 9.69 -2.15 -43.03
N GLY A 593 8.38 -2.18 -42.79
CA GLY A 593 7.78 -1.68 -41.55
C GLY A 593 6.97 -0.40 -41.72
N ILE A 594 6.09 -0.16 -40.74
CA ILE A 594 5.17 0.97 -40.71
C ILE A 594 5.06 1.57 -39.30
N LEU A 595 4.85 2.88 -39.23
CA LEU A 595 4.51 3.57 -37.98
C LEU A 595 3.00 3.64 -37.82
N TYR A 596 2.48 3.11 -36.72
CA TYR A 596 1.11 3.35 -36.31
C TYR A 596 1.05 4.52 -35.32
N HIS A 597 0.59 5.67 -35.83
CA HIS A 597 0.44 6.90 -35.06
C HIS A 597 -1.03 7.16 -34.71
N ARG A 598 -1.28 7.52 -33.46
CA ARG A 598 -2.55 8.11 -33.02
C ARG A 598 -2.23 9.31 -32.13
N ASP A 599 -2.77 10.46 -32.53
CA ASP A 599 -2.98 11.53 -31.56
C ASP A 599 -4.00 11.00 -30.54
N GLU A 600 -3.72 11.15 -29.26
CA GLU A 600 -4.42 10.47 -28.16
C GLU A 600 -4.30 8.93 -28.17
N TRP A 601 -3.34 8.44 -27.39
CA TRP A 601 -3.01 7.02 -27.20
C TRP A 601 -4.20 6.15 -26.79
N ALA A 602 -5.17 6.70 -26.04
CA ALA A 602 -6.40 6.00 -25.68
C ALA A 602 -7.17 5.44 -26.90
N GLY A 603 -7.00 6.07 -28.07
CA GLY A 603 -7.53 5.60 -29.34
C GLY A 603 -6.98 4.24 -29.79
N PHE A 604 -5.76 3.85 -29.37
CA PHE A 604 -5.22 2.51 -29.63
C PHE A 604 -6.01 1.43 -28.88
N ILE A 605 -6.36 1.71 -27.62
CA ILE A 605 -7.04 0.76 -26.74
C ILE A 605 -8.52 0.67 -27.11
N THR A 606 -9.19 1.81 -27.21
CA THR A 606 -10.64 1.90 -27.51
C THR A 606 -10.99 1.60 -28.95
N GLY A 607 -10.02 1.66 -29.86
CA GLY A 607 -10.19 1.33 -31.27
C GLY A 607 -10.38 -0.16 -31.53
N ARG A 608 -10.03 -1.03 -30.58
CA ARG A 608 -10.09 -2.49 -30.72
C ARG A 608 -11.52 -3.00 -30.78
N ASN A 609 -11.74 -4.04 -31.60
CA ASN A 609 -13.01 -4.72 -31.78
C ASN A 609 -14.19 -3.80 -32.14
N LYS A 610 -13.93 -2.51 -32.46
CA LYS A 610 -14.96 -1.51 -32.78
C LYS A 610 -15.76 -1.92 -34.01
N TYR A 611 -15.12 -2.62 -34.95
CA TYR A 611 -15.72 -3.12 -36.19
C TYR A 611 -16.33 -4.53 -36.05
N ARG A 612 -16.20 -5.17 -34.88
CA ARG A 612 -16.77 -6.50 -34.58
C ARG A 612 -17.70 -6.48 -33.36
N ALA A 613 -18.33 -5.35 -33.08
CA ALA A 613 -19.25 -5.16 -31.95
C ALA A 613 -18.66 -5.62 -30.59
N GLY A 614 -17.37 -5.39 -30.37
CA GLY A 614 -16.66 -5.77 -29.14
C GLY A 614 -16.19 -7.22 -29.08
N LYS A 615 -16.59 -8.09 -30.00
CA LYS A 615 -16.19 -9.51 -30.06
C LYS A 615 -15.09 -9.71 -31.10
N GLY A 616 -13.83 -9.66 -30.68
CA GLY A 616 -12.68 -9.91 -31.55
C GLY A 616 -11.37 -10.13 -30.81
N ASP A 617 -10.36 -10.53 -31.57
CA ASP A 617 -9.02 -10.94 -31.15
C ASP A 617 -7.95 -9.86 -31.37
N ASP A 618 -8.37 -8.62 -31.69
CA ASP A 618 -7.48 -7.49 -31.99
C ASP A 618 -6.44 -7.26 -30.88
N SER A 619 -6.80 -7.45 -29.61
CA SER A 619 -5.88 -7.31 -28.48
C SER A 619 -4.76 -8.36 -28.53
N GLN A 620 -5.05 -9.61 -28.90
CA GLN A 620 -4.03 -10.66 -28.99
C GLN A 620 -3.10 -10.41 -30.18
N LEU A 621 -3.66 -10.02 -31.32
CA LEU A 621 -2.90 -9.64 -32.51
C LEU A 621 -1.93 -8.49 -32.21
N ASP A 622 -2.40 -7.45 -31.52
CA ASP A 622 -1.55 -6.35 -31.07
C ASP A 622 -0.34 -6.86 -30.24
N LEU A 623 -0.55 -7.79 -29.30
CA LEU A 623 0.53 -8.33 -28.48
C LEU A 623 1.54 -9.15 -29.30
N SER A 624 1.11 -9.84 -30.36
CA SER A 624 1.99 -10.55 -31.29
C SER A 624 2.80 -9.59 -32.17
N GLU A 625 2.18 -8.48 -32.62
CA GLU A 625 2.87 -7.41 -33.36
C GLU A 625 4.01 -6.79 -32.57
N PHE A 626 3.91 -6.76 -31.23
CA PHE A 626 5.01 -6.31 -30.39
C PHE A 626 6.25 -7.20 -30.56
N ASN A 627 6.11 -8.52 -30.66
CA ASN A 627 7.25 -9.42 -30.78
C ASN A 627 7.90 -9.37 -32.17
N GLY A 628 7.16 -8.94 -33.19
CA GLY A 628 7.64 -8.92 -34.58
C GLY A 628 7.60 -10.27 -35.27
N GLU A 629 6.81 -11.21 -34.73
CA GLU A 629 6.62 -12.56 -35.25
C GLU A 629 5.84 -12.56 -36.58
N ALA A 630 5.75 -13.74 -37.19
CA ALA A 630 4.94 -13.96 -38.38
C ALA A 630 3.46 -13.69 -38.06
N LEU A 631 2.76 -13.04 -38.99
CA LEU A 631 1.33 -12.78 -38.89
C LEU A 631 0.62 -13.46 -40.05
N PHE A 632 -0.33 -14.32 -39.73
CA PHE A 632 -1.16 -15.02 -40.70
C PHE A 632 -2.61 -14.64 -40.48
N LYS A 633 -3.31 -14.39 -41.58
CA LYS A 633 -4.75 -14.27 -41.59
C LYS A 633 -5.29 -15.09 -42.76
N ASP A 634 -5.91 -16.20 -42.44
CA ASP A 634 -6.57 -17.05 -43.41
C ASP A 634 -8.07 -16.73 -43.46
N VAL A 635 -8.60 -16.63 -44.67
CA VAL A 635 -10.03 -16.43 -44.93
C VAL A 635 -10.46 -17.40 -46.03
N VAL A 636 -11.77 -17.65 -46.14
CA VAL A 636 -12.32 -18.62 -47.10
C VAL A 636 -11.93 -18.31 -48.55
N ASP A 637 -11.78 -17.02 -48.85
CA ASP A 637 -11.32 -16.52 -50.14
C ASP A 637 -9.79 -16.47 -50.15
N SER A 638 -9.13 -17.42 -50.83
CA SER A 638 -7.68 -17.57 -50.83
C SER A 638 -6.93 -16.30 -51.26
N ASP A 639 -7.54 -15.50 -52.15
CA ASP A 639 -6.95 -14.26 -52.67
C ASP A 639 -6.92 -13.14 -51.63
N LYS A 640 -7.64 -13.33 -50.51
CA LYS A 640 -7.70 -12.40 -49.37
C LYS A 640 -6.91 -12.89 -48.16
N CYS A 641 -6.25 -14.06 -48.25
CA CYS A 641 -5.33 -14.52 -47.21
C CYS A 641 -4.11 -13.58 -47.14
N ILE A 642 -3.66 -13.27 -45.93
CA ILE A 642 -2.51 -12.39 -45.70
C ILE A 642 -1.47 -13.18 -44.91
N TYR A 643 -0.27 -13.32 -45.48
CA TYR A 643 0.88 -13.89 -44.80
C TYR A 643 2.03 -12.88 -44.74
N LEU A 644 2.49 -12.60 -43.53
CA LEU A 644 3.67 -11.81 -43.25
C LEU A 644 4.65 -12.69 -42.51
N GLU A 645 5.76 -13.04 -43.15
CA GLU A 645 6.82 -13.83 -42.52
C GLU A 645 7.39 -13.13 -41.28
N ARG A 646 7.50 -11.79 -41.32
CA ARG A 646 7.99 -10.95 -40.23
C ARG A 646 7.20 -9.66 -40.15
N SER A 647 6.87 -9.23 -38.93
CA SER A 647 6.17 -7.98 -38.69
C SER A 647 7.08 -6.94 -38.04
N ALA A 648 6.93 -5.66 -38.43
CA ALA A 648 7.64 -4.56 -37.80
C ALA A 648 6.75 -3.32 -37.75
N ILE A 649 5.94 -3.24 -36.69
CA ILE A 649 4.93 -2.20 -36.51
C ILE A 649 5.24 -1.44 -35.21
N SER A 650 5.89 -0.30 -35.36
CA SER A 650 6.14 0.61 -34.24
C SER A 650 4.92 1.48 -33.97
N ARG A 651 4.70 1.86 -32.71
CA ARG A 651 3.53 2.63 -32.26
C ARG A 651 3.97 3.84 -31.48
N THR A 652 3.29 4.96 -31.71
CA THR A 652 3.53 6.17 -30.92
C THR A 652 2.27 7.02 -30.80
N GLY A 653 2.17 7.71 -29.66
CA GLY A 653 1.09 8.65 -29.40
C GLY A 653 1.35 9.46 -28.14
N ASN A 654 0.40 10.30 -27.76
CA ASN A 654 0.44 11.05 -26.52
C ASN A 654 -0.81 10.79 -25.69
N THR A 655 -0.74 10.96 -24.37
CA THR A 655 -1.89 10.83 -23.48
C THR A 655 -1.83 11.84 -22.34
N GLN A 656 -2.89 11.90 -21.56
CA GLN A 656 -2.94 12.64 -20.30
C GLN A 656 -2.80 11.67 -19.13
N PRO A 657 -2.18 12.09 -18.01
CA PRO A 657 -2.05 11.24 -16.82
C PRO A 657 -3.37 10.63 -16.36
N GLU A 658 -4.44 11.43 -16.31
CA GLU A 658 -5.78 10.99 -15.85
C GLU A 658 -6.39 9.93 -16.78
N VAL A 659 -6.23 10.09 -18.10
CA VAL A 659 -6.73 9.12 -19.08
C VAL A 659 -5.99 7.80 -18.94
N LEU A 660 -4.66 7.84 -18.80
CA LEU A 660 -3.86 6.64 -18.57
C LEU A 660 -4.25 5.94 -17.26
N LYS A 661 -4.49 6.70 -16.18
CA LYS A 661 -4.96 6.16 -14.91
C LYS A 661 -6.31 5.43 -15.05
N GLN A 662 -7.27 6.00 -15.78
CA GLN A 662 -8.57 5.36 -16.03
C GLN A 662 -8.45 4.00 -16.72
N PHE A 663 -7.51 3.84 -17.65
CA PHE A 663 -7.30 2.54 -18.30
C PHE A 663 -6.61 1.54 -17.39
N GLN A 664 -5.65 1.97 -16.57
CA GLN A 664 -4.99 1.07 -15.62
C GLN A 664 -5.94 0.63 -14.49
N SER A 665 -6.87 1.49 -14.04
CA SER A 665 -7.84 1.13 -13.00
C SER A 665 -8.82 0.04 -13.42
N GLN A 666 -9.18 -0.01 -14.71
CA GLN A 666 -10.03 -1.07 -15.26
C GLN A 666 -9.42 -2.48 -15.10
N GLN A 667 -8.08 -2.58 -15.01
CA GLN A 667 -7.36 -3.83 -14.79
C GLN A 667 -6.76 -3.94 -13.38
N ASN A 668 -7.25 -3.14 -12.43
CA ASN A 668 -6.72 -3.07 -11.07
C ASN A 668 -5.19 -2.91 -11.02
N PHE A 669 -4.60 -2.19 -11.98
CA PHE A 669 -3.15 -1.95 -12.15
C PHE A 669 -2.28 -3.20 -12.27
N ALA A 670 -2.89 -4.38 -12.36
CA ALA A 670 -2.18 -5.64 -12.40
C ALA A 670 -1.60 -5.95 -13.79
N ASP A 671 -2.18 -5.35 -14.84
CA ASP A 671 -1.76 -5.53 -16.23
C ASP A 671 -1.53 -7.01 -16.58
N PHE A 672 -2.49 -7.88 -16.25
CA PHE A 672 -2.31 -9.34 -16.39
C PHE A 672 -1.95 -9.79 -17.81
N ALA A 673 -2.38 -9.03 -18.83
CA ALA A 673 -2.05 -9.28 -20.23
C ALA A 673 -0.68 -8.70 -20.67
N GLY A 674 -0.04 -7.90 -19.81
CA GLY A 674 1.20 -7.19 -20.08
C GLY A 674 1.06 -6.12 -21.16
N GLU A 675 -0.12 -5.56 -21.32
CA GLU A 675 -0.43 -4.58 -22.34
C GLU A 675 0.33 -3.28 -22.08
N PHE A 676 0.21 -2.73 -20.88
CA PHE A 676 0.88 -1.48 -20.49
C PHE A 676 2.39 -1.68 -20.35
N ALA A 677 2.83 -2.86 -19.89
CA ALA A 677 4.23 -3.26 -19.78
C ALA A 677 5.01 -3.20 -21.11
N ARG A 678 4.32 -3.23 -22.27
CA ARG A 678 4.93 -3.09 -23.60
C ARG A 678 5.12 -1.64 -24.02
N TRP A 679 4.48 -0.67 -23.36
CA TRP A 679 4.59 0.75 -23.69
C TRP A 679 5.69 1.44 -22.87
N LEU A 680 6.54 2.18 -23.57
CA LEU A 680 7.53 3.07 -22.99
C LEU A 680 6.89 4.44 -22.75
N PHE A 681 6.44 4.67 -21.52
CA PHE A 681 5.84 5.94 -21.13
C PHE A 681 6.90 6.96 -20.73
N CYS A 682 6.80 8.19 -21.24
CA CYS A 682 7.61 9.33 -20.81
C CYS A 682 6.74 10.28 -20.01
N LEU A 683 7.00 10.40 -18.70
CA LEU A 683 6.26 11.25 -17.75
C LEU A 683 7.03 12.54 -17.42
N ARG A 684 8.04 12.89 -18.22
CA ARG A 684 8.87 14.07 -17.99
C ARG A 684 8.05 15.34 -18.11
N GLU A 685 8.09 16.14 -17.05
CA GLU A 685 7.52 17.49 -17.07
C GLU A 685 8.40 18.41 -17.91
N SER A 686 7.74 19.12 -18.83
CA SER A 686 8.32 20.24 -19.56
C SER A 686 8.41 21.48 -18.67
N PRO A 687 9.36 22.38 -18.92
CA PRO A 687 9.39 23.69 -18.25
C PRO A 687 8.11 24.48 -18.53
N VAL A 688 7.87 25.53 -17.73
CA VAL A 688 6.77 26.45 -17.98
C VAL A 688 6.95 27.04 -19.38
N ALA A 689 5.90 27.00 -20.19
CA ALA A 689 5.93 27.35 -21.61
C ALA A 689 6.00 28.87 -21.86
N TYR A 690 7.01 29.53 -21.29
CA TYR A 690 7.35 30.91 -21.62
C TYR A 690 7.94 30.94 -23.03
N ILE A 691 7.18 31.49 -23.97
CA ILE A 691 7.65 31.69 -25.34
C ILE A 691 8.54 32.93 -25.37
N ASP A 692 9.75 32.78 -25.89
CA ASP A 692 10.70 33.89 -26.09
C ASP A 692 10.72 34.27 -27.58
N LEU A 693 9.82 35.19 -27.97
CA LEU A 693 9.66 35.66 -29.36
C LEU A 693 10.86 36.47 -29.87
N PHE A 694 11.86 36.76 -29.03
CA PHE A 694 13.02 37.57 -29.42
C PHE A 694 14.30 36.74 -29.61
N LYS A 695 14.23 35.42 -29.42
CA LYS A 695 15.32 34.46 -29.65
C LYS A 695 15.10 33.57 -30.88
N ASP A 696 14.20 33.97 -31.77
CA ASP A 696 13.88 33.18 -32.95
C ASP A 696 15.11 33.09 -33.89
N ASN A 697 15.63 31.88 -34.03
CA ASN A 697 16.45 31.49 -35.17
C ASN A 697 15.58 30.62 -36.07
N ASP A 698 14.84 31.29 -36.97
CA ASP A 698 13.84 30.71 -37.87
C ASP A 698 14.35 29.52 -38.70
N GLU A 699 15.67 29.42 -38.90
CA GLU A 699 16.29 28.36 -39.68
C GLU A 699 16.42 27.04 -38.90
N THR A 700 16.55 27.08 -37.57
CA THR A 700 16.88 25.90 -36.75
C THR A 700 15.85 24.78 -36.91
N GLY A 701 14.56 25.13 -36.88
CA GLY A 701 13.48 24.17 -37.06
C GLY A 701 13.45 23.57 -38.47
N GLN A 702 13.77 24.37 -39.49
CA GLN A 702 13.84 23.91 -40.88
C GLN A 702 15.04 22.97 -41.09
N GLN A 703 16.20 23.33 -40.55
CA GLN A 703 17.41 22.50 -40.58
C GLN A 703 17.15 21.15 -39.90
N LEU A 704 16.57 21.15 -38.70
CA LEU A 704 16.20 19.91 -38.00
C LEU A 704 15.26 19.03 -38.84
N GLU A 705 14.26 19.64 -39.47
CA GLU A 705 13.32 18.90 -40.33
C GLU A 705 14.04 18.23 -41.52
N GLN A 706 14.99 18.91 -42.15
CA GLN A 706 15.80 18.36 -43.25
C GLN A 706 16.71 17.23 -42.79
N GLU A 707 17.35 17.36 -41.63
CA GLU A 707 18.18 16.30 -41.05
C GLU A 707 17.34 15.03 -40.76
N PHE A 708 16.12 15.19 -40.23
CA PHE A 708 15.21 14.05 -40.06
C PHE A 708 14.78 13.41 -41.38
N ILE A 709 14.49 14.20 -42.43
CA ILE A 709 14.20 13.67 -43.76
C ILE A 709 15.36 12.82 -44.28
N SER A 710 16.59 13.32 -44.14
CA SER A 710 17.81 12.62 -44.55
C SER A 710 18.00 11.33 -43.77
N LEU A 711 17.87 11.37 -42.44
CA LEU A 711 17.93 10.20 -41.57
C LEU A 711 16.89 9.14 -41.96
N TYR A 712 15.61 9.52 -42.12
CA TYR A 712 14.53 8.57 -42.42
C TYR A 712 14.67 7.93 -43.80
N LYS A 713 15.22 8.67 -44.78
CA LYS A 713 15.56 8.13 -46.10
C LYS A 713 16.71 7.14 -46.00
N ALA A 714 17.77 7.48 -45.27
CA ALA A 714 18.96 6.65 -45.15
C ALA A 714 18.70 5.34 -44.38
N LEU A 715 18.01 5.40 -43.23
CA LEU A 715 17.53 4.21 -42.52
C LEU A 715 16.67 3.32 -43.42
N GLY A 716 15.82 3.95 -44.24
CA GLY A 716 14.96 3.28 -45.21
C GLY A 716 15.68 2.59 -46.37
N ARG A 717 17.00 2.78 -46.53
CA ARG A 717 17.84 2.20 -47.59
C ARG A 717 18.80 1.13 -47.07
N LEU A 718 18.91 0.94 -45.75
CA LEU A 718 19.79 -0.06 -45.15
C LEU A 718 19.55 -1.46 -45.76
N PRO A 719 20.58 -2.29 -45.96
CA PRO A 719 20.42 -3.63 -46.49
C PRO A 719 19.75 -4.57 -45.47
N GLU A 720 19.11 -5.63 -45.96
CA GLU A 720 18.56 -6.66 -45.08
C GLU A 720 19.67 -7.53 -44.48
N ARG A 721 19.83 -7.50 -43.14
CA ARG A 721 20.93 -8.17 -42.43
C ARG A 721 20.61 -8.53 -40.99
N ASP A 722 21.27 -9.59 -40.54
CA ASP A 722 21.39 -9.94 -39.12
C ASP A 722 22.62 -9.26 -38.50
N TYR A 723 22.44 -8.80 -37.26
CA TYR A 723 23.44 -8.17 -36.42
C TYR A 723 23.68 -9.02 -35.18
N PHE A 724 24.87 -8.91 -34.60
CA PHE A 724 25.33 -9.73 -33.48
C PHE A 724 25.93 -8.86 -32.39
N LEU A 725 25.98 -9.38 -31.17
CA LEU A 725 26.71 -8.75 -30.09
C LEU A 725 28.19 -9.14 -30.16
N SER A 726 29.09 -8.15 -30.07
CA SER A 726 30.51 -8.41 -29.74
C SER A 726 30.64 -9.02 -28.35
N ASP A 727 31.78 -9.62 -28.01
CA ASP A 727 31.94 -10.28 -26.71
C ASP A 727 31.79 -9.31 -25.54
N LYS A 728 32.36 -8.10 -25.63
CA LYS A 728 32.13 -7.05 -24.62
C LYS A 728 30.65 -6.64 -24.53
N ALA A 729 29.93 -6.59 -25.65
CA ALA A 729 28.51 -6.29 -25.63
C ALA A 729 27.68 -7.44 -25.01
N LYS A 730 28.07 -8.71 -25.20
CA LYS A 730 27.45 -9.86 -24.54
C LYS A 730 27.63 -9.80 -23.03
N GLU A 731 28.84 -9.52 -22.55
CA GLU A 731 29.12 -9.36 -21.11
C GLU A 731 28.20 -8.32 -20.47
N ILE A 732 28.11 -7.12 -21.09
CA ILE A 732 27.26 -6.03 -20.58
C ILE A 732 25.78 -6.42 -20.65
N TYR A 733 25.33 -6.99 -21.76
CA TYR A 733 23.94 -7.44 -21.93
C TYR A 733 23.57 -8.47 -20.86
N GLN A 734 24.41 -9.47 -20.63
CA GLN A 734 24.17 -10.54 -19.65
C GLN A 734 24.12 -9.97 -18.24
N ALA A 735 25.10 -9.14 -17.85
CA ALA A 735 25.12 -8.53 -16.53
C ALA A 735 23.87 -7.67 -16.27
N TYR A 736 23.46 -6.87 -17.25
CA TYR A 736 22.26 -6.04 -17.13
C TYR A 736 20.98 -6.87 -17.14
N GLN A 737 20.92 -7.95 -17.93
CA GLN A 737 19.77 -8.86 -17.95
C GLN A 737 19.60 -9.56 -16.59
N HIS A 738 20.69 -10.04 -15.96
CA HIS A 738 20.63 -10.59 -14.60
C HIS A 738 20.11 -9.57 -13.59
N LYS A 739 20.56 -8.31 -13.70
CA LYS A 739 20.07 -7.21 -12.86
C LYS A 739 18.56 -7.01 -13.01
N LEU A 740 18.03 -7.04 -14.23
CA LEU A 740 16.59 -6.98 -14.49
C LEU A 740 15.84 -8.17 -13.85
N MET A 741 16.41 -9.38 -13.88
CA MET A 741 15.79 -10.56 -13.26
C MET A 741 15.81 -10.50 -11.73
N HIS A 742 16.89 -10.00 -11.11
CA HIS A 742 16.93 -9.79 -9.66
C HIS A 742 15.89 -8.75 -9.23
N TRP A 743 15.75 -7.65 -9.97
CA TRP A 743 14.70 -6.67 -9.69
C TRP A 743 13.30 -7.23 -9.91
N LEU A 744 13.09 -8.08 -10.92
CA LEU A 744 11.82 -8.78 -11.12
C LEU A 744 11.44 -9.66 -9.92
N GLN A 745 12.39 -10.39 -9.36
CA GLN A 745 12.17 -11.25 -8.18
C GLN A 745 11.83 -10.43 -6.93
N ALA A 746 12.51 -9.30 -6.73
CA ALA A 746 12.29 -8.40 -5.59
C ALA A 746 11.07 -7.48 -5.76
N GLU A 747 10.51 -7.36 -6.96
CA GLU A 747 9.36 -6.51 -7.22
C GLU A 747 8.11 -7.07 -6.54
N GLU A 748 7.25 -6.21 -6.01
CA GLU A 748 5.97 -6.61 -5.43
C GLU A 748 4.80 -6.19 -6.33
N HIS A 749 4.94 -5.08 -7.06
CA HIS A 749 3.85 -4.55 -7.86
C HIS A 749 3.62 -5.41 -9.13
N PRO A 750 2.41 -6.00 -9.32
CA PRO A 750 2.14 -6.94 -10.41
C PRO A 750 2.38 -6.34 -11.81
N GLY A 751 1.96 -5.09 -12.05
CA GLY A 751 2.22 -4.41 -13.32
C GLY A 751 3.71 -4.13 -13.61
N LEU A 752 4.52 -3.87 -12.58
CA LEU A 752 5.97 -3.68 -12.76
C LEU A 752 6.66 -5.02 -13.03
N LYS A 753 6.24 -6.11 -12.38
CA LYS A 753 6.72 -7.46 -12.69
C LYS A 753 6.58 -7.78 -14.18
N ASN A 754 5.44 -7.44 -14.78
CA ASN A 754 5.21 -7.66 -16.20
C ASN A 754 6.10 -6.79 -17.11
N THR A 755 6.66 -5.69 -16.59
CA THR A 755 7.47 -4.72 -17.33
C THR A 755 8.94 -5.15 -17.46
N TYR A 756 9.57 -5.74 -16.43
CA TYR A 756 10.99 -6.13 -16.47
C TYR A 756 11.36 -7.07 -17.64
N PRO A 757 10.60 -8.14 -17.94
CA PRO A 757 10.86 -8.99 -19.11
C PRO A 757 10.76 -8.23 -20.44
N LYS A 758 9.89 -7.20 -20.53
CA LYS A 758 9.76 -6.38 -21.74
C LYS A 758 10.95 -5.42 -21.88
N PHE A 759 11.52 -4.94 -20.77
CA PHE A 759 12.77 -4.18 -20.81
C PHE A 759 13.97 -5.00 -21.28
N GLN A 760 14.04 -6.30 -20.98
CA GLN A 760 15.05 -7.18 -21.59
C GLN A 760 14.95 -7.19 -23.12
N THR A 761 13.73 -7.30 -23.65
CA THR A 761 13.49 -7.19 -25.09
C THR A 761 13.90 -5.82 -25.62
N TYR A 762 13.49 -4.74 -24.94
CA TYR A 762 13.86 -3.38 -25.35
C TYR A 762 15.35 -3.09 -25.29
N LEU A 763 16.11 -3.73 -24.38
CA LEU A 763 17.57 -3.57 -24.31
C LEU A 763 18.22 -3.93 -25.64
N GLY A 764 17.86 -5.09 -26.21
CA GLY A 764 18.35 -5.50 -27.52
C GLY A 764 17.84 -4.59 -28.66
N ARG A 765 16.60 -4.11 -28.57
CA ARG A 765 16.04 -3.18 -29.57
C ARG A 765 16.76 -1.84 -29.58
N PHE A 766 17.04 -1.27 -28.40
CA PHE A 766 17.79 -0.02 -28.28
C PHE A 766 19.24 -0.20 -28.72
N ALA A 767 19.88 -1.33 -28.40
CA ALA A 767 21.22 -1.62 -28.89
C ALA A 767 21.26 -1.63 -30.43
N LEU A 768 20.32 -2.33 -31.08
CA LEU A 768 20.20 -2.35 -32.54
C LEU A 768 19.89 -0.94 -33.10
N TRP A 769 18.94 -0.23 -32.49
CA TRP A 769 18.54 1.09 -32.93
C TRP A 769 19.68 2.10 -32.86
N LEU A 770 20.38 2.16 -31.73
CA LEU A 770 21.51 3.06 -31.50
C LEU A 770 22.66 2.76 -32.48
N HIS A 771 22.95 1.48 -32.72
CA HIS A 771 23.95 1.05 -33.68
C HIS A 771 23.65 1.56 -35.09
N LEU A 772 22.43 1.33 -35.58
CA LEU A 772 22.05 1.68 -36.95
C LEU A 772 21.88 3.18 -37.15
N VAL A 773 21.27 3.87 -36.18
CA VAL A 773 21.05 5.32 -36.27
C VAL A 773 22.39 6.04 -36.26
N ASN A 774 23.31 5.70 -35.36
CA ASN A 774 24.62 6.37 -35.33
C ASN A 774 25.48 6.01 -36.54
N ALA A 775 25.43 4.78 -37.05
CA ALA A 775 26.13 4.42 -38.29
C ALA A 775 25.61 5.25 -39.48
N VAL A 776 24.29 5.39 -39.62
CA VAL A 776 23.70 6.21 -40.70
C VAL A 776 24.02 7.70 -40.54
N LEU A 777 24.02 8.23 -39.31
CA LEU A 777 24.43 9.60 -39.04
C LEU A 777 25.91 9.83 -39.37
N ALA A 778 26.76 8.82 -39.19
CA ALA A 778 28.16 8.84 -39.61
C ALA A 778 28.34 8.69 -41.14
N GLY A 779 27.24 8.58 -41.91
CA GLY A 779 27.27 8.44 -43.36
C GLY A 779 27.44 7.00 -43.85
N GLU A 780 27.38 5.99 -42.97
CA GLU A 780 27.49 4.59 -43.35
C GLU A 780 26.19 4.10 -44.01
N SER A 781 26.32 3.53 -45.20
CA SER A 781 25.20 2.86 -45.89
C SER A 781 25.06 1.38 -45.53
N THR A 782 26.13 0.80 -44.98
CA THR A 782 26.22 -0.61 -44.59
C THR A 782 26.90 -0.72 -43.23
N PRO A 783 26.14 -0.61 -42.13
CA PRO A 783 26.68 -0.67 -40.78
C PRO A 783 27.39 -2.00 -40.49
N HIS A 784 28.39 -1.95 -39.61
CA HIS A 784 29.10 -3.15 -39.15
C HIS A 784 28.14 -4.17 -38.51
N GLN A 785 28.35 -5.48 -38.73
CA GLN A 785 27.41 -6.49 -38.21
C GLN A 785 27.48 -6.69 -36.68
N PHE A 786 28.60 -6.35 -36.04
CA PHE A 786 28.74 -6.50 -34.60
C PHE A 786 28.51 -5.18 -33.86
N ILE A 787 27.61 -5.22 -32.88
CA ILE A 787 27.33 -4.16 -31.92
C ILE A 787 28.39 -4.19 -30.82
N ASN A 788 29.03 -3.04 -30.57
CA ASN A 788 30.09 -2.90 -29.59
C ASN A 788 29.57 -2.67 -28.15
N GLY A 789 30.46 -2.76 -27.17
CA GLY A 789 30.13 -2.57 -25.76
C GLY A 789 29.62 -1.16 -25.41
N GLN A 790 30.12 -0.12 -26.07
CA GLN A 790 29.68 1.27 -25.85
C GLN A 790 28.20 1.44 -26.18
N ILE A 791 27.75 0.95 -27.33
CA ILE A 791 26.34 1.00 -27.74
C ILE A 791 25.46 0.25 -26.73
N MET A 792 25.91 -0.91 -26.26
CA MET A 792 25.18 -1.68 -25.25
C MET A 792 25.08 -0.92 -23.91
N ALA A 793 26.16 -0.26 -23.48
CA ALA A 793 26.15 0.56 -22.27
C ALA A 793 25.19 1.76 -22.37
N VAL A 794 25.12 2.42 -23.53
CA VAL A 794 24.13 3.48 -23.77
C VAL A 794 22.71 2.90 -23.78
N ALA A 795 22.49 1.74 -24.39
CA ALA A 795 21.19 1.07 -24.36
C ALA A 795 20.72 0.78 -22.93
N CYS A 796 21.61 0.36 -22.03
CA CYS A 796 21.31 0.19 -20.61
C CYS A 796 20.82 1.49 -19.96
N ARG A 797 21.44 2.64 -20.27
CA ARG A 797 20.99 3.96 -19.75
C ARG A 797 19.60 4.34 -20.23
N VAL A 798 19.26 4.02 -21.49
CA VAL A 798 17.91 4.22 -22.02
C VAL A 798 16.89 3.38 -21.25
N ILE A 799 17.23 2.13 -20.93
CA ILE A 799 16.37 1.25 -20.10
C ILE A 799 16.25 1.79 -18.68
N ASP A 800 17.34 2.22 -18.05
CA ASP A 800 17.29 2.81 -16.70
C ASP A 800 16.35 4.02 -16.65
N PHE A 801 16.37 4.88 -17.68
CA PHE A 801 15.43 6.00 -17.82
C PHE A 801 13.98 5.53 -17.87
N TYR A 802 13.63 4.61 -18.77
CA TYR A 802 12.25 4.15 -18.91
C TYR A 802 11.77 3.29 -17.73
N LEU A 803 12.67 2.57 -17.06
CA LEU A 803 12.37 1.88 -15.81
C LEU A 803 12.02 2.87 -14.70
N ALA A 804 12.78 3.97 -14.59
CA ALA A 804 12.42 5.07 -13.69
C ALA A 804 11.05 5.67 -14.04
N GLN A 805 10.76 5.90 -15.33
CA GLN A 805 9.44 6.38 -15.76
C GLN A 805 8.31 5.40 -15.43
N ALA A 806 8.53 4.08 -15.59
CA ALA A 806 7.57 3.05 -15.24
C ALA A 806 7.30 3.01 -13.72
N ARG A 807 8.36 3.10 -12.89
CA ARG A 807 8.21 3.19 -11.42
C ARG A 807 7.38 4.40 -11.01
N LEU A 808 7.63 5.57 -11.60
CA LEU A 808 6.82 6.77 -11.38
C LEU A 808 5.36 6.56 -11.79
N LEU A 809 5.14 5.97 -12.97
CA LEU A 809 3.80 5.72 -13.48
C LEU A 809 2.96 4.88 -12.50
N TYR A 810 3.48 3.72 -12.10
CA TYR A 810 2.75 2.83 -11.19
C TYR A 810 2.60 3.41 -9.77
N ALA A 811 3.58 4.19 -9.30
CA ALA A 811 3.47 4.92 -8.04
C ALA A 811 2.39 6.01 -8.09
N LEU A 812 2.28 6.78 -9.19
CA LEU A 812 1.30 7.86 -9.31
C LEU A 812 -0.13 7.38 -9.53
N ASN A 813 -0.29 6.20 -10.17
CA ASN A 813 -1.57 5.74 -10.68
C ASN A 813 -2.27 4.65 -9.87
N SER A 814 -1.57 3.82 -9.07
CA SER A 814 -2.15 2.71 -8.28
C SER A 814 -3.44 3.10 -7.51
N ASP A 815 -4.44 2.20 -7.47
CA ASP A 815 -5.79 2.44 -6.89
C ASP A 815 -5.94 2.17 -5.40
N GLN A 816 -4.90 1.68 -4.75
CA GLN A 816 -4.80 1.95 -3.32
C GLN A 816 -4.48 3.44 -3.21
N GLN A 817 -4.85 4.09 -2.11
CA GLN A 817 -4.29 5.40 -1.79
C GLN A 817 -2.78 5.20 -1.60
N SER A 818 -2.01 5.00 -2.67
CA SER A 818 -0.62 4.65 -2.58
C SER A 818 0.02 5.86 -1.95
N LEU A 819 0.35 5.70 -0.67
CA LEU A 819 0.81 6.80 0.15
C LEU A 819 2.06 7.40 -0.51
N ALA A 820 2.82 6.59 -1.26
CA ALA A 820 3.91 7.02 -2.12
C ALA A 820 3.49 8.01 -3.23
N GLY A 821 2.44 7.71 -4.00
CA GLY A 821 1.91 8.64 -5.00
C GLY A 821 1.31 9.91 -4.39
N ASN A 822 0.70 9.80 -3.21
CA ASN A 822 0.20 10.95 -2.45
C ASN A 822 1.36 11.82 -1.93
N PHE A 823 2.43 11.22 -1.45
CA PHE A 823 3.64 11.89 -1.00
C PHE A 823 4.26 12.72 -2.12
N LEU A 824 4.36 12.16 -3.34
CA LEU A 824 4.84 12.91 -4.51
C LEU A 824 3.94 14.12 -4.83
N LYS A 825 2.61 13.93 -4.87
CA LYS A 825 1.65 15.01 -5.15
C LYS A 825 1.70 16.13 -4.10
N ILE A 826 1.79 15.76 -2.82
CA ILE A 826 1.92 16.73 -1.71
C ILE A 826 3.24 17.49 -1.83
N LYS A 827 4.35 16.79 -2.07
CA LYS A 827 5.68 17.37 -2.27
C LYS A 827 5.69 18.35 -3.45
N GLU A 828 5.15 17.96 -4.61
CA GLU A 828 5.06 18.83 -5.79
C GLU A 828 4.21 20.08 -5.54
N TYR A 829 3.10 19.93 -4.80
CA TYR A 829 2.28 21.07 -4.43
C TYR A 829 3.01 22.04 -3.50
N ILE A 830 3.76 21.52 -2.52
CA ILE A 830 4.58 22.33 -1.60
C ILE A 830 5.72 23.04 -2.36
N ASP A 831 6.39 22.36 -3.29
CA ASP A 831 7.46 22.95 -4.11
C ASP A 831 6.97 24.13 -4.96
N LYS A 832 5.72 24.06 -5.46
CA LYS A 832 5.09 25.17 -6.20
C LYS A 832 4.73 26.37 -5.32
N HIS A 833 4.77 26.22 -4.00
CA HIS A 833 4.40 27.25 -3.03
C HIS A 833 5.52 27.45 -1.99
N PRO A 834 6.65 28.08 -2.38
CA PRO A 834 7.81 28.24 -1.51
C PRO A 834 7.55 29.09 -0.26
N SER A 835 6.48 29.92 -0.26
CA SER A 835 6.01 30.68 0.90
C SER A 835 5.33 29.82 1.98
N GLY A 836 4.99 28.57 1.65
CA GLY A 836 4.42 27.59 2.55
C GLY A 836 2.91 27.41 2.44
N VAL A 837 2.47 26.20 2.74
CA VAL A 837 1.07 25.78 2.62
C VAL A 837 0.59 25.09 3.89
N THR A 838 -0.68 25.29 4.22
CA THR A 838 -1.38 24.60 5.33
C THR A 838 -2.05 23.32 4.84
N VAL A 839 -2.41 22.40 5.74
CA VAL A 839 -3.19 21.19 5.41
C VAL A 839 -4.48 21.54 4.66
N ARG A 840 -5.15 22.64 5.05
CA ARG A 840 -6.37 23.11 4.38
C ARG A 840 -6.13 23.50 2.92
N GLN A 841 -5.01 24.16 2.64
CA GLN A 841 -4.62 24.53 1.27
C GLN A 841 -4.21 23.30 0.45
N ILE A 842 -3.45 22.36 1.03
CA ILE A 842 -3.11 21.08 0.38
C ILE A 842 -4.39 20.31 0.01
N LYS A 843 -5.32 20.17 0.97
CA LYS A 843 -6.59 19.47 0.77
C LYS A 843 -7.46 20.12 -0.32
N ALA A 844 -7.51 21.44 -0.37
CA ALA A 844 -8.27 22.16 -1.39
C ALA A 844 -7.59 22.12 -2.77
N GLY A 845 -6.27 22.26 -2.79
CA GLY A 845 -5.47 22.43 -4.01
C GLY A 845 -5.13 21.12 -4.74
N ILE A 846 -5.13 19.98 -4.05
CA ILE A 846 -4.86 18.67 -4.66
C ILE A 846 -6.16 17.87 -4.75
N LYS A 847 -6.64 17.62 -5.98
CA LYS A 847 -7.90 16.89 -6.23
C LYS A 847 -7.96 15.53 -5.52
N ALA A 848 -6.85 14.79 -5.50
CA ALA A 848 -6.75 13.49 -4.82
C ALA A 848 -6.90 13.59 -3.30
N MET A 849 -6.62 14.75 -2.70
CA MET A 849 -6.66 14.97 -1.24
C MET A 849 -8.01 15.51 -0.75
N GLN A 850 -8.89 15.98 -1.65
CA GLN A 850 -10.15 16.63 -1.27
C GLN A 850 -11.06 15.75 -0.40
N LYS A 851 -11.05 14.43 -0.64
CA LYS A 851 -11.83 13.44 0.11
C LYS A 851 -11.06 12.80 1.28
N VAL A 852 -9.78 13.11 1.45
CA VAL A 852 -8.92 12.55 2.50
C VAL A 852 -9.14 13.33 3.82
N PRO A 853 -9.26 12.67 4.98
CA PRO A 853 -9.32 13.34 6.28
C PRO A 853 -8.09 14.23 6.51
N SER A 854 -8.28 15.41 7.13
CA SER A 854 -7.16 16.33 7.37
C SER A 854 -6.08 15.73 8.28
N SER A 855 -6.47 14.84 9.20
CA SER A 855 -5.55 14.09 10.07
C SER A 855 -4.63 13.14 9.29
N GLU A 856 -5.13 12.50 8.24
CA GLU A 856 -4.32 11.62 7.38
C GLU A 856 -3.33 12.43 6.55
N ILE A 857 -3.76 13.56 5.97
CA ILE A 857 -2.86 14.47 5.23
C ILE A 857 -1.75 15.01 6.14
N GLU A 858 -2.07 15.30 7.40
CA GLU A 858 -1.08 15.72 8.39
C GLU A 858 -0.06 14.61 8.70
N GLN A 859 -0.51 13.36 8.88
CA GLN A 859 0.37 12.20 9.05
C GLN A 859 1.28 11.97 7.81
N ASP A 860 0.75 12.19 6.61
CA ASP A 860 1.52 12.11 5.37
C ASP A 860 2.58 13.20 5.30
N CYS A 861 2.24 14.44 5.68
CA CYS A 861 3.21 15.53 5.81
C CYS A 861 4.28 15.23 6.87
N GLN A 862 3.91 14.64 8.00
CA GLN A 862 4.89 14.21 9.02
C GLN A 862 5.84 13.14 8.48
N SER A 863 5.35 12.21 7.67
CA SER A 863 6.19 11.20 7.00
C SER A 863 7.19 11.85 6.03
N LEU A 864 6.74 12.84 5.25
CA LEU A 864 7.61 13.65 4.38
C LEU A 864 8.64 14.52 5.15
N ILE A 865 8.31 14.95 6.37
CA ILE A 865 9.26 15.65 7.25
C ILE A 865 10.34 14.68 7.75
N ARG A 866 9.96 13.45 8.13
CA ARG A 866 10.92 12.42 8.59
C ARG A 866 11.94 12.06 7.52
N THR A 867 11.55 12.02 6.25
CA THR A 867 12.50 11.83 5.14
C THR A 867 13.38 13.06 4.91
N GLY A 868 12.97 14.21 5.43
CA GLY A 868 13.66 15.49 5.28
C GLY A 868 13.41 16.16 3.93
N VAL A 869 12.36 15.77 3.21
CA VAL A 869 11.98 16.33 1.90
C VAL A 869 11.29 17.69 2.06
N ILE A 870 10.47 17.82 3.10
CA ILE A 870 9.81 19.07 3.47
C ILE A 870 10.12 19.42 4.93
N LYS A 871 9.85 20.65 5.34
CA LYS A 871 9.94 21.09 6.74
C LYS A 871 8.68 21.85 7.13
N GLN A 872 8.37 21.84 8.42
CA GLN A 872 7.24 22.57 8.98
C GLN A 872 7.74 23.81 9.72
N VAL A 873 7.14 24.97 9.43
CA VAL A 873 7.36 26.23 10.14
C VAL A 873 6.00 26.72 10.62
N ALA A 874 5.78 26.66 11.93
CA ALA A 874 4.48 26.86 12.56
C ALA A 874 3.40 25.97 11.91
N LYS A 875 2.36 26.57 11.29
CA LYS A 875 1.27 25.84 10.62
C LYS A 875 1.51 25.60 9.12
N HIS A 876 2.64 26.07 8.59
CA HIS A 876 2.94 25.99 7.16
C HIS A 876 4.01 24.93 6.89
N TYR A 877 3.78 24.13 5.86
CA TYR A 877 4.74 23.20 5.29
C TYR A 877 5.44 23.88 4.12
N ILE A 878 6.77 23.84 4.11
CA ILE A 878 7.63 24.46 3.09
C ILE A 878 8.67 23.46 2.57
N PRO A 879 9.23 23.67 1.36
CA PRO A 879 10.31 22.84 0.84
C PRO A 879 11.53 22.84 1.76
N ASN A 880 12.17 21.68 1.93
CA ASN A 880 13.41 21.59 2.69
C ASN A 880 14.63 21.75 1.78
N LEU A 881 15.04 23.00 1.58
CA LEU A 881 16.13 23.37 0.65
C LEU A 881 17.53 22.89 1.10
N SER A 882 17.76 22.53 2.37
CA SER A 882 19.11 22.14 2.85
C SER A 882 19.54 20.74 2.41
N LYS A 883 18.62 19.76 2.28
CA LYS A 883 18.96 18.43 1.73
C LYS A 883 18.95 18.35 0.20
N ASN A 884 18.44 19.37 -0.48
CA ASN A 884 18.58 19.49 -1.94
C ASN A 884 19.99 19.96 -2.36
N VAL A 885 20.87 20.30 -1.41
CA VAL A 885 22.25 20.73 -1.69
C VAL A 885 23.26 19.70 -1.14
N ASP A 886 23.03 19.11 0.04
CA ASP A 886 24.08 18.30 0.69
C ASP A 886 24.18 16.82 0.24
N PHE A 887 23.11 16.21 -0.30
CA PHE A 887 23.22 14.93 -1.01
C PHE A 887 23.66 15.13 -2.48
N VAL A 888 23.38 16.34 -2.97
CA VAL A 888 23.57 16.76 -4.34
C VAL A 888 25.04 17.11 -4.60
N ASP A 889 25.77 17.74 -3.68
CA ASP A 889 27.22 17.98 -3.86
C ASP A 889 28.08 16.70 -3.79
N SER A 890 27.65 15.66 -3.08
CA SER A 890 28.42 14.40 -3.00
C SER A 890 28.25 13.48 -4.22
N LEU A 891 27.19 13.68 -5.00
CA LEU A 891 26.89 12.95 -6.24
C LEU A 891 27.10 13.80 -7.50
N LEU A 892 27.12 15.14 -7.39
CA LEU A 892 27.37 16.08 -8.49
C LEU A 892 28.84 16.44 -8.70
N THR A 893 29.80 15.85 -7.98
CA THR A 893 31.18 15.74 -8.49
C THR A 893 31.34 14.73 -9.63
N ARG A 894 30.26 14.41 -10.34
CA ARG A 894 30.26 13.78 -11.67
C ARG A 894 29.43 14.60 -12.66
N ASP A 895 29.62 15.92 -12.68
CA ASP A 895 29.37 16.69 -13.91
C ASP A 895 30.62 16.58 -14.80
N GLN A 896 30.56 15.70 -15.80
CA GLN A 896 31.42 15.84 -16.97
C GLN A 896 30.90 17.03 -17.78
N GLN A 897 31.65 18.13 -17.73
CA GLN A 897 31.53 19.17 -18.74
C GLN A 897 31.75 18.59 -20.15
N PRO A 898 31.15 19.20 -21.19
CA PRO A 898 31.25 18.71 -22.56
C PRO A 898 32.70 18.81 -23.04
N GLN A 899 33.42 17.70 -22.94
CA GLN A 899 34.67 17.49 -23.65
C GLN A 899 34.42 16.49 -24.77
N THR A 900 34.93 16.82 -25.95
CA THR A 900 35.19 15.88 -27.04
C THR A 900 35.66 14.55 -26.46
N ILE A 901 34.86 13.51 -26.65
CA ILE A 901 35.07 12.20 -26.02
C ILE A 901 36.40 11.62 -26.51
N ASP A 902 37.37 11.55 -25.61
CA ASP A 902 38.60 10.79 -25.78
C ASP A 902 38.29 9.30 -25.56
N VAL A 903 38.66 8.47 -26.54
CA VAL A 903 38.45 7.02 -26.58
C VAL A 903 39.01 6.32 -25.32
N TYR A 904 39.98 6.95 -24.63
CA TYR A 904 40.55 6.46 -23.38
C TYR A 904 39.61 6.49 -22.15
N GLU A 905 38.63 7.40 -22.10
CA GLU A 905 37.72 7.49 -20.95
C GLU A 905 36.59 6.45 -21.00
N LEU A 906 36.26 5.97 -22.20
CA LEU A 906 35.38 4.82 -22.44
C LEU A 906 36.04 3.50 -22.00
N GLN A 907 37.36 3.39 -22.15
CA GLN A 907 38.13 2.23 -21.69
C GLN A 907 38.12 2.11 -20.16
N LYS A 908 38.17 3.24 -19.42
CA LYS A 908 38.05 3.25 -17.95
C LYS A 908 36.71 2.73 -17.41
N ASN A 909 35.62 2.93 -18.15
CA ASN A 909 34.31 2.39 -17.78
C ASN A 909 34.19 0.88 -18.09
N VAL A 910 34.98 0.38 -19.05
CA VAL A 910 35.15 -1.05 -19.31
C VAL A 910 35.97 -1.69 -18.17
N ASP A 911 37.01 -1.01 -17.66
CA ASP A 911 37.81 -1.48 -16.52
C ASP A 911 37.03 -1.46 -15.18
N PHE A 912 36.05 -0.57 -15.02
CA PHE A 912 35.16 -0.54 -13.85
C PHE A 912 34.23 -1.77 -13.79
N VAL A 913 33.85 -2.33 -14.95
CA VAL A 913 33.10 -3.59 -15.03
C VAL A 913 33.99 -4.78 -14.67
N ASP A 914 35.27 -4.75 -15.03
CA ASP A 914 36.23 -5.80 -14.67
C ASP A 914 36.53 -5.83 -13.16
N GLN A 915 36.54 -4.68 -12.49
CA GLN A 915 36.60 -4.61 -11.01
C GLN A 915 35.34 -5.19 -10.33
N PHE A 916 34.15 -4.95 -10.88
CA PHE A 916 32.90 -5.44 -10.29
C PHE A 916 32.72 -6.96 -10.48
N VAL A 917 33.22 -7.52 -11.58
CA VAL A 917 33.25 -8.99 -11.83
C VAL A 917 34.22 -9.70 -10.88
N HIS A 918 35.29 -9.03 -10.42
CA HIS A 918 36.18 -9.56 -9.38
C HIS A 918 35.58 -9.49 -7.97
N ASP A 919 34.78 -8.46 -7.64
CA ASP A 919 34.08 -8.39 -6.35
C ASP A 919 32.88 -9.36 -6.26
N SER A 920 32.29 -9.74 -7.40
CA SER A 920 31.23 -10.77 -7.48
C SER A 920 31.71 -12.18 -7.11
N LYS A 921 33.02 -12.39 -6.95
CA LYS A 921 33.61 -13.64 -6.42
C LYS A 921 33.80 -13.64 -4.90
N LYS A 922 33.37 -12.59 -4.19
CA LYS A 922 33.26 -12.55 -2.73
C LYS A 922 31.81 -12.43 -2.32
N GLN A 923 31.11 -13.55 -2.34
CA GLN A 923 29.77 -13.69 -1.77
C GLN A 923 29.75 -14.85 -0.77
N ASP A 924 30.68 -14.83 0.18
CA ASP A 924 30.57 -15.58 1.44
C ASP A 924 29.75 -14.73 2.42
N TYR A 925 28.42 -14.75 2.30
CA TYR A 925 27.48 -14.34 3.37
C TYR A 925 26.06 -14.67 2.90
N LEU A 926 25.73 -15.97 2.82
CA LEU A 926 24.37 -16.54 2.88
C LEU A 926 24.42 -18.09 2.86
N ASP A 927 25.31 -18.69 3.67
CA ASP A 927 25.38 -20.15 3.90
C ASP A 927 25.03 -20.53 5.36
N GLU A 928 24.02 -19.86 5.93
CA GLU A 928 23.54 -20.15 7.29
C GLU A 928 22.07 -20.62 7.36
N HIS A 929 21.41 -20.82 6.20
CA HIS A 929 20.01 -21.27 6.15
C HIS A 929 19.73 -22.42 5.16
N LEU A 930 20.70 -23.32 4.97
CA LEU A 930 20.48 -24.62 4.31
C LEU A 930 21.08 -25.84 5.06
N ASN A 931 21.50 -25.70 6.32
CA ASN A 931 22.09 -26.79 7.12
C ASN A 931 21.27 -27.15 8.37
N ASN A 932 19.96 -27.29 8.21
CA ASN A 932 19.11 -27.94 9.22
C ASN A 932 18.21 -28.99 8.57
N PHE A 933 18.81 -30.02 7.97
CA PHE A 933 18.24 -31.37 7.94
C PHE A 933 19.39 -32.36 7.65
N GLU A 934 19.48 -33.36 8.53
CA GLU A 934 20.29 -34.59 8.42
C GLU A 934 21.79 -34.51 8.80
N LYS A 935 22.04 -34.66 10.10
CA LYS A 935 23.12 -35.51 10.61
C LYS A 935 22.55 -36.52 11.60
N THR A 936 22.57 -37.78 11.20
CA THR A 936 22.70 -38.95 12.09
C THR A 936 23.60 -39.95 11.36
N ASP A 937 24.88 -39.94 11.76
CA ASP A 937 25.62 -41.08 12.32
C ASP A 937 26.17 -42.08 11.28
N PHE A 938 27.48 -42.06 11.04
CA PHE A 938 28.41 -43.09 11.55
C PHE A 938 29.86 -42.86 11.11
N ILE A 939 30.76 -43.30 11.99
CA ILE A 939 32.21 -43.11 12.08
C ILE A 939 33.01 -44.09 11.20
N GLU A 940 34.21 -43.64 10.78
CA GLU A 940 35.46 -44.36 10.39
C GLU A 940 35.40 -45.83 9.94
N ASN A 941 36.04 -46.15 8.80
CA ASN A 941 37.31 -46.92 8.78
C ASN A 941 37.78 -47.40 7.39
N LEU A 942 39.11 -47.59 7.32
CA LEU A 942 39.89 -48.52 6.50
C LEU A 942 40.24 -48.20 5.02
N VAL A 943 41.53 -47.89 4.87
CA VAL A 943 42.41 -48.31 3.77
C VAL A 943 42.56 -49.84 3.80
N ASN A 944 42.23 -50.55 2.71
CA ASN A 944 43.06 -51.56 2.03
C ASN A 944 42.26 -52.48 1.08
N THR A 945 42.97 -52.91 0.02
CA THR A 945 42.70 -54.08 -0.86
C THR A 945 41.42 -54.02 -1.70
N GLY A 946 41.38 -54.41 -2.97
CA GLY A 946 42.30 -55.13 -3.84
C GLY A 946 41.46 -55.76 -4.96
N GLN A 947 42.02 -55.76 -6.17
CA GLN A 947 41.80 -56.73 -7.25
C GLN A 947 40.41 -56.95 -7.90
N GLN A 948 40.46 -56.72 -9.22
CA GLN A 948 40.11 -57.65 -10.30
C GLN A 948 38.67 -57.77 -10.82
N ASN A 949 38.62 -57.57 -12.15
CA ASN A 949 37.89 -58.32 -13.18
C ASN A 949 36.36 -58.18 -13.16
N SER A 950 35.63 -58.11 -14.27
CA SER A 950 35.81 -58.76 -15.57
C SER A 950 34.77 -58.20 -16.55
N GLU A 951 35.22 -58.01 -17.81
CA GLU A 951 34.55 -58.51 -19.04
C GLU A 951 33.15 -57.99 -19.43
N THR A 952 32.71 -57.90 -20.69
CA THR A 952 33.21 -58.00 -22.08
C THR A 952 31.99 -57.69 -22.97
N GLY A 953 32.17 -57.39 -24.27
CA GLY A 953 31.12 -57.56 -25.29
C GLY A 953 30.96 -56.36 -26.23
N LEU A 954 31.82 -56.16 -27.24
CA LEU A 954 31.78 -56.71 -28.63
C LEU A 954 30.88 -55.87 -29.58
N GLN A 955 31.47 -55.15 -30.56
CA GLN A 955 31.61 -55.46 -32.01
C GLN A 955 30.57 -54.68 -32.85
N HIS A 956 30.77 -54.15 -34.05
CA HIS A 956 31.66 -54.37 -35.23
C HIS A 956 32.01 -52.98 -35.86
N GLU A 957 33.22 -52.69 -36.39
CA GLU A 957 33.78 -53.01 -37.74
C GLU A 957 32.93 -52.45 -38.92
N VAL A 958 33.43 -51.93 -40.06
CA VAL A 958 34.73 -51.85 -40.78
C VAL A 958 34.48 -50.86 -41.96
N GLU A 959 35.40 -50.02 -42.46
CA GLU A 959 36.34 -50.19 -43.60
C GLU A 959 36.87 -48.75 -43.91
N ARG A 960 38.15 -48.32 -43.92
CA ARG A 960 39.42 -48.73 -44.56
C ARG A 960 39.39 -48.66 -46.10
N VAL A 961 40.22 -47.78 -46.71
CA VAL A 961 41.29 -48.04 -47.73
C VAL A 961 41.05 -47.03 -48.89
N ASP A 962 41.95 -46.25 -49.51
CA ASP A 962 43.40 -46.35 -49.69
C ASP A 962 44.12 -45.08 -50.23
N HIS A 963 45.43 -45.02 -49.93
CA HIS A 963 46.61 -44.74 -50.77
C HIS A 963 46.79 -43.44 -51.61
N GLY A 964 48.01 -42.89 -51.51
CA GLY A 964 48.58 -42.00 -52.54
C GLY A 964 49.83 -41.20 -52.16
N SER A 965 50.96 -41.89 -51.95
CA SER A 965 52.31 -41.33 -51.73
C SER A 965 52.97 -40.83 -53.03
N THR A 966 53.71 -39.71 -53.00
CA THR A 966 55.07 -39.54 -53.59
C THR A 966 55.65 -38.16 -53.20
N LYS A 967 56.75 -38.09 -52.42
CA LYS A 967 58.19 -37.92 -52.81
C LYS A 967 58.51 -36.56 -53.47
N GLY A 968 59.54 -35.80 -53.10
CA GLY A 968 60.73 -36.01 -52.24
C GLY A 968 61.25 -34.68 -51.66
N GLN A 969 61.94 -34.68 -50.50
CA GLN A 969 63.41 -34.82 -50.34
C GLN A 969 64.18 -33.70 -51.08
N GLN A 970 65.03 -32.85 -50.47
CA GLN A 970 66.10 -33.02 -49.47
C GLN A 970 66.49 -31.58 -49.01
N LYS A 971 66.95 -31.27 -47.80
CA LYS A 971 68.27 -31.60 -47.25
C LYS A 971 68.34 -31.14 -45.78
N VAL A 972 69.05 -31.93 -44.97
CA VAL A 972 69.32 -31.76 -43.54
C VAL A 972 70.76 -31.26 -43.35
N ASN A 973 71.01 -30.38 -42.39
CA ASN A 973 72.01 -30.53 -41.29
C ASN A 973 72.27 -29.19 -40.58
N LYS A 974 71.97 -29.14 -39.26
CA LYS A 974 72.91 -29.06 -38.11
C LYS A 974 73.43 -27.63 -37.85
N VAL A 975 73.59 -27.12 -36.63
CA VAL A 975 74.22 -27.66 -35.40
C VAL A 975 73.69 -26.89 -34.16
N ASN A 976 73.67 -27.58 -33.00
CA ASN A 976 73.42 -27.10 -31.63
C ASN A 976 74.42 -26.03 -31.12
N THR A 977 74.04 -25.19 -30.14
CA THR A 977 74.44 -25.29 -28.71
C THR A 977 74.24 -23.95 -27.96
N ASN A 978 73.83 -24.10 -26.69
CA ASN A 978 73.57 -23.13 -25.61
C ASN A 978 74.61 -22.00 -25.38
N SER A 979 74.17 -20.85 -24.83
CA SER A 979 74.56 -20.29 -23.51
C SER A 979 74.25 -18.78 -23.30
N GLU A 980 73.68 -18.45 -22.14
CA GLU A 980 73.93 -17.34 -21.18
C GLU A 980 74.03 -15.82 -21.55
N THR A 981 73.41 -15.01 -20.66
CA THR A 981 73.76 -13.68 -20.07
C THR A 981 73.79 -12.34 -20.85
N THR A 982 72.91 -11.43 -20.40
CA THR A 982 73.03 -10.02 -19.88
C THR A 982 74.07 -8.99 -20.40
N SER A 983 73.64 -7.70 -20.37
CA SER A 983 74.37 -6.40 -20.24
C SER A 983 74.74 -5.67 -21.56
N GLN A 984 74.22 -4.46 -21.89
CA GLN A 984 74.43 -3.07 -21.42
C GLN A 984 75.41 -2.23 -22.30
N GLN A 985 74.99 -0.96 -22.55
CA GLN A 985 75.76 0.29 -22.74
C GLN A 985 76.49 0.59 -24.09
N GLU A 986 76.07 1.66 -24.80
CA GLU A 986 76.71 3.02 -24.93
C GLU A 986 77.74 3.08 -26.11
N VAL A 987 78.00 4.12 -26.94
CA VAL A 987 77.75 5.57 -26.93
C VAL A 987 78.25 6.23 -28.27
N LYS A 988 77.62 7.36 -28.67
CA LYS A 988 78.12 8.59 -29.41
C LYS A 988 78.21 8.77 -30.97
N ARG A 989 77.67 9.97 -31.35
CA ARG A 989 78.03 10.99 -32.40
C ARG A 989 77.68 10.70 -33.88
N VAL A 990 77.27 11.62 -34.78
CA VAL A 990 77.01 13.10 -34.85
C VAL A 990 76.20 13.41 -36.14
N ASP A 991 75.29 14.40 -36.06
CA ASP A 991 74.63 15.31 -37.05
C ASP A 991 74.32 14.94 -38.53
N GLN A 992 73.04 15.12 -38.93
CA GLN A 992 72.58 16.07 -39.98
C GLN A 992 71.03 16.20 -40.04
N TRP A 993 70.54 17.44 -40.26
CA TRP A 993 69.14 17.89 -40.24
C TRP A 993 68.30 17.56 -41.50
N SER A 994 67.01 17.26 -41.32
CA SER A 994 65.89 17.90 -42.06
C SER A 994 64.51 17.73 -41.39
N THR A 995 63.92 18.86 -40.97
CA THR A 995 62.47 19.22 -40.90
C THR A 995 61.43 18.29 -40.26
N SER A 996 60.99 18.63 -39.03
CA SER A 996 59.63 19.10 -38.61
C SER A 996 58.51 18.04 -38.70
N ASP A 997 57.70 17.74 -37.69
CA ASP A 997 57.33 18.48 -36.48
C ASP A 997 56.59 17.51 -35.51
N GLN A 998 56.51 17.91 -34.24
CA GLN A 998 55.59 17.43 -33.18
C GLN A 998 55.79 16.03 -32.57
N GLN A 999 56.49 15.99 -31.43
CA GLN A 999 55.98 15.49 -30.14
C GLN A 999 57.10 15.48 -29.09
N THR A 1000 57.07 16.37 -28.09
CA THR A 1000 57.56 16.01 -26.75
C THR A 1000 56.89 16.83 -25.66
N VAL A 1001 56.49 16.09 -24.64
CA VAL A 1001 55.75 16.44 -23.44
C VAL A 1001 56.74 16.82 -22.31
N ASN A 1002 56.27 17.67 -21.39
CA ASN A 1002 56.77 17.96 -20.02
C ASN A 1002 57.98 18.90 -19.81
N LYS A 1003 57.67 20.17 -19.47
CA LYS A 1003 57.93 20.82 -18.16
C LYS A 1003 57.81 22.35 -18.31
N VAL A 1004 56.66 22.91 -17.93
CA VAL A 1004 56.61 24.30 -17.45
C VAL A 1004 56.34 24.23 -15.96
N ASN A 1005 57.36 24.59 -15.17
CA ASN A 1005 57.22 24.87 -13.75
C ASN A 1005 56.17 25.97 -13.55
N ALA A 1006 54.97 25.60 -13.10
CA ALA A 1006 54.02 26.56 -12.50
C ALA A 1006 54.51 26.92 -11.09
N GLY A 1007 55.61 27.67 -11.02
CA GLY A 1007 56.06 28.32 -9.79
C GLY A 1007 55.18 29.53 -9.48
N HIS A 1008 54.88 29.70 -8.18
CA HIS A 1008 54.13 30.77 -7.50
C HIS A 1008 52.63 30.51 -7.24
N GLY A 1009 52.35 29.46 -6.48
CA GLY A 1009 51.10 29.38 -5.71
C GLY A 1009 51.10 30.41 -4.57
N PHE A 1010 49.98 31.11 -4.38
CA PHE A 1010 49.80 32.07 -3.29
C PHE A 1010 49.90 31.38 -1.93
N LYS A 1011 50.57 32.04 -0.99
CA LYS A 1011 50.73 31.58 0.40
C LYS A 1011 49.84 32.38 1.32
N LYS A 1012 49.48 31.76 2.45
CA LYS A 1012 48.85 32.44 3.57
C LYS A 1012 49.66 33.69 3.94
N GLY A 1013 49.00 34.85 3.97
CA GLY A 1013 49.61 36.15 4.22
C GLY A 1013 49.79 37.03 2.98
N ASP A 1014 49.64 36.49 1.76
CA ASP A 1014 49.77 37.29 0.54
C ASP A 1014 48.63 38.31 0.40
N ARG A 1015 48.98 39.54 -0.04
CA ARG A 1015 48.02 40.62 -0.29
C ARG A 1015 47.49 40.54 -1.72
N VAL A 1016 46.17 40.64 -1.84
CA VAL A 1016 45.45 40.44 -3.10
C VAL A 1016 44.39 41.51 -3.29
N ALA A 1017 44.06 41.83 -4.55
CA ALA A 1017 43.04 42.82 -4.89
C ALA A 1017 42.07 42.24 -5.92
N PHE A 1018 40.77 42.45 -5.71
CA PHE A 1018 39.69 41.89 -6.53
C PHE A 1018 38.66 42.94 -6.93
N HIS A 1019 37.89 42.63 -7.98
CA HIS A 1019 36.91 43.51 -8.62
C HIS A 1019 35.52 42.88 -8.50
N GLU A 1020 34.57 43.58 -7.89
CA GLU A 1020 33.19 43.11 -7.73
C GLU A 1020 32.26 44.02 -8.57
N GLY A 1021 31.80 43.51 -9.73
CA GLY A 1021 31.00 44.31 -10.68
C GLY A 1021 31.73 45.56 -11.19
N ASP A 1022 31.01 46.53 -11.78
CA ASP A 1022 31.63 47.67 -12.51
C ASP A 1022 32.14 48.85 -11.66
N LYS A 1023 32.31 48.74 -10.33
CA LYS A 1023 32.86 49.85 -9.51
C LYS A 1023 33.77 49.38 -8.34
N ASN A 1024 35.04 49.82 -8.41
CA ASN A 1024 36.14 49.85 -7.43
C ASN A 1024 36.77 48.53 -6.91
N TRP A 1025 38.12 48.50 -6.95
CA TRP A 1025 38.96 47.40 -6.45
C TRP A 1025 38.99 47.35 -4.91
N GLN A 1026 38.77 46.17 -4.34
CA GLN A 1026 38.95 45.93 -2.90
C GLN A 1026 40.24 45.15 -2.63
N ARG A 1027 40.96 45.52 -1.56
CA ARG A 1027 42.22 44.86 -1.12
C ARG A 1027 41.94 43.94 0.08
N GLY A 1028 42.52 42.74 0.06
CA GLY A 1028 42.42 41.76 1.15
C GLY A 1028 43.71 40.96 1.31
N THR A 1029 43.75 40.11 2.32
CA THR A 1029 44.88 39.21 2.61
C THR A 1029 44.39 37.78 2.68
N ILE A 1030 45.16 36.86 2.09
CA ILE A 1030 44.83 35.45 2.09
C ILE A 1030 45.07 34.86 3.49
N LYS A 1031 44.02 34.32 4.09
CA LYS A 1031 44.04 33.65 5.40
C LYS A 1031 44.40 32.19 5.32
N ASP A 1032 43.98 31.51 4.26
CA ASP A 1032 44.29 30.10 4.07
C ASP A 1032 44.17 29.68 2.59
N CYS A 1033 44.92 28.65 2.20
CA CYS A 1033 44.93 28.09 0.84
C CYS A 1033 44.93 26.56 0.95
N ILE A 1034 44.07 25.89 0.17
CA ILE A 1034 44.05 24.43 0.08
C ILE A 1034 44.43 23.99 -1.33
N TYR A 1035 45.37 23.05 -1.39
CA TYR A 1035 45.83 22.39 -2.60
C TYR A 1035 45.59 20.89 -2.47
N GLU A 1036 45.02 20.27 -3.51
CA GLU A 1036 44.87 18.81 -3.61
C GLU A 1036 45.62 18.31 -4.83
N SER A 1037 46.44 17.26 -4.65
CA SER A 1037 47.29 16.68 -5.70
C SER A 1037 48.17 17.72 -6.43
N GLY A 1038 48.59 18.78 -5.73
CA GLY A 1038 49.41 19.86 -6.28
C GLY A 1038 48.65 21.00 -6.98
N TYR A 1039 47.32 20.94 -7.06
CA TYR A 1039 46.48 21.95 -7.72
C TYR A 1039 45.69 22.78 -6.71
N PHE A 1040 45.56 24.08 -6.97
CA PHE A 1040 44.80 25.00 -6.12
C PHE A 1040 43.30 24.67 -6.15
N VAL A 1041 42.71 24.45 -4.97
CA VAL A 1041 41.29 24.09 -4.81
C VAL A 1041 40.49 25.28 -4.30
N ARG A 1042 40.97 25.93 -3.24
CA ARG A 1042 40.30 27.09 -2.64
C ARG A 1042 41.24 27.98 -1.84
N ALA A 1043 40.89 29.26 -1.69
CA ALA A 1043 41.47 30.15 -0.69
C ALA A 1043 40.40 30.94 0.07
N THR A 1044 40.73 31.26 1.32
CA THR A 1044 39.93 32.11 2.19
C THR A 1044 40.59 33.48 2.30
N ILE A 1045 39.83 34.54 2.03
CA ILE A 1045 40.37 35.91 1.93
C ILE A 1045 39.61 36.82 2.90
N GLU A 1046 40.37 37.60 3.66
CA GLU A 1046 39.84 38.64 4.56
C GLU A 1046 40.07 40.03 3.95
N TYR A 1047 39.01 40.81 3.79
CA TYR A 1047 39.06 42.13 3.15
C TYR A 1047 39.35 43.27 4.14
N TYR A 1048 40.06 44.30 3.68
CA TYR A 1048 40.25 45.57 4.39
C TYR A 1048 39.26 46.64 3.89
N ALA A 1049 37.96 46.40 3.96
CA ALA A 1049 36.97 47.44 3.67
C ALA A 1049 36.52 48.09 4.99
N PHE A 1050 36.64 49.43 5.09
CA PHE A 1050 36.37 50.24 6.27
C PHE A 1050 35.23 49.67 7.15
N LYS A 1051 35.62 49.08 8.29
CA LYS A 1051 34.79 48.67 9.45
C LYS A 1051 33.89 47.42 9.37
N LYS A 1052 34.01 46.50 8.40
CA LYS A 1052 33.43 45.14 8.56
C LYS A 1052 34.33 44.06 7.93
N ASN A 1053 34.93 43.18 8.75
CA ASN A 1053 35.66 42.00 8.27
C ASN A 1053 34.66 40.99 7.69
N ARG A 1054 34.56 40.92 6.37
CA ARG A 1054 33.89 39.82 5.67
C ARG A 1054 34.93 38.81 5.22
N THR A 1055 34.65 37.53 5.47
CA THR A 1055 35.46 36.41 4.97
C THR A 1055 34.73 35.81 3.77
N VAL A 1056 35.44 35.67 2.64
CA VAL A 1056 34.88 35.06 1.42
C VAL A 1056 35.76 33.88 1.03
N VAL A 1057 35.11 32.79 0.60
CA VAL A 1057 35.77 31.59 0.07
C VAL A 1057 35.70 31.67 -1.45
N ILE A 1058 36.86 31.67 -2.11
CA ILE A 1058 36.94 31.66 -3.58
C ILE A 1058 37.32 30.24 -4.01
N CYS A 1059 36.48 29.64 -4.86
CA CYS A 1059 36.72 28.32 -5.43
C CYS A 1059 37.56 28.40 -6.71
N ARG A 1060 38.11 27.26 -7.14
CA ARG A 1060 38.96 27.14 -8.34
C ARG A 1060 38.35 27.73 -9.61
N GLU A 1061 37.05 27.58 -9.84
CA GLU A 1061 36.39 28.10 -11.06
C GLU A 1061 36.34 29.62 -11.10
N ASP A 1062 35.98 30.28 -9.99
CA ASP A 1062 35.95 31.73 -9.92
C ASP A 1062 37.35 32.33 -9.95
N TRP A 1063 38.34 31.58 -9.44
CA TRP A 1063 39.75 31.91 -9.59
C TRP A 1063 40.24 31.79 -11.04
N LEU A 1064 39.86 30.73 -11.77
CA LEU A 1064 40.21 30.57 -13.19
C LEU A 1064 39.55 31.66 -14.04
N LYS A 1065 38.30 32.05 -13.76
CA LYS A 1065 37.65 33.20 -14.40
C LYS A 1065 38.34 34.54 -14.12
N PHE A 1066 39.03 34.67 -12.99
CA PHE A 1066 39.86 35.83 -12.64
C PHE A 1066 41.22 35.79 -13.36
N CYS A 1067 41.86 34.62 -13.41
CA CYS A 1067 43.10 34.39 -14.14
C CYS A 1067 42.93 34.56 -15.65
N ASP A 1068 41.85 34.05 -16.26
CA ASP A 1068 41.55 34.21 -17.68
C ASP A 1068 41.29 35.68 -18.03
N ARG A 1069 40.59 36.42 -17.17
CA ARG A 1069 40.41 37.87 -17.37
C ARG A 1069 41.72 38.64 -17.23
N ARG A 1070 42.62 38.23 -16.33
CA ARG A 1070 43.95 38.85 -16.18
C ARG A 1070 44.89 38.44 -17.31
N TYR A 1071 44.82 37.21 -17.79
CA TYR A 1071 45.57 36.68 -18.93
C TYR A 1071 45.16 37.39 -20.22
N ASN A 1072 43.85 37.51 -20.48
CA ASN A 1072 43.33 38.28 -21.62
C ASN A 1072 43.70 39.77 -21.54
N LYS A 1073 43.76 40.34 -20.32
CA LYS A 1073 44.20 41.73 -20.13
C LYS A 1073 45.72 41.92 -20.27
N MET A 1074 46.52 40.92 -19.91
CA MET A 1074 47.98 40.91 -20.11
C MET A 1074 48.32 40.74 -21.60
N MET A 1075 47.66 39.81 -22.29
CA MET A 1075 47.74 39.60 -23.73
C MET A 1075 47.30 40.86 -24.51
N ALA A 1076 46.23 41.54 -24.08
CA ALA A 1076 45.80 42.81 -24.66
C ALA A 1076 46.75 43.99 -24.37
N SER A 1077 47.59 43.89 -23.34
CA SER A 1077 48.62 44.89 -23.00
C SER A 1077 50.00 44.58 -23.56
N GLY A 1078 50.16 43.46 -24.28
CA GLY A 1078 51.42 43.02 -24.86
C GLY A 1078 52.50 42.65 -23.84
N LYS A 1079 52.13 42.25 -22.61
CA LYS A 1079 53.05 41.83 -21.54
C LYS A 1079 52.94 40.36 -21.21
#